data_AF-Q9AJ77-F1
#
_entry.id   AF-Q9AJ77-F1
#
_cell.length_a   1.000
_cell.length_b   1.000
_cell.length_c   1.000
_cell.angle_alpha   90.00
_cell.angle_beta   90.00
_cell.angle_gamma   90.00
#
_symmetry.space_group_name_H-M   'P 1'
#
loop_
_entity.id
_entity.type
_entity.pdbx_description
1 polymer ?
#
loop_
_entity_poly.entity_id
_entity_poly.type
_entity_poly.pdbx_seq_one_letter_code
_entity_poly.pdbx_strand_id
1 'polypeptide(L)'
;DTSEFDPLANKEYTEEQKQTEEQEQKEFLSHTTTPALEADDGFIVTSASFAQSTPSMSALSGNISPDSQTSDPITKAVRETIIQPQKDNLIEQILKDLAALTDRDLAEQKRKEIEEEKEKDKTLSTFFGNPANREFIDKALENPELKKKLESIEIAGYKNVHNTFSAASGYPGGFKPVQWENHVSASDLRATVVKNDAGDELCTLNETTVKTKPFTLAKQDGTQVQISSYREIDFPIKLDKADGSMHLSMVALKADGTKPSKDKAVYFTAHYEEGPNGKPQLKEISSPKPLKFAGTGDDAIAYIEHGGEIYTLAVTRGKYKEMMKEVELNQGQSVDLSQAEDIIIGQGQSKEQPLITPQQTTSSSVEPPQYKQQVPPITPTNQPLQPETSQMLQSQQVNPNLLNTATALSGSMQDLLNYVNAGLTKEIDSNKQIDLIKEAATAILNNEKSDIAEKQANIIALAENTVNNKNLKPDAKVAGVNAVLETIKNDQNTPNLEKSKMLEATVAIILNSENLEPNQKQQMLEKAVDVGLSLKDDASRAVTIDGIKDVVIKTNLLSNTEKQKLLGSVLKKGVEAQVLSPAQQQLMQQHLDKITAEQIKKDTIKKVNDILFDPLSNTELKTTNIQAITSNVLDGPATAEVKGEIIQEITNTVAGSSLEAQDKAAIIKGVGETIATHSDTSLSLPNKALIMASAEKGIAESQTNLPDRELMTKGLVDGIYEGKGGPEITKAVSSGIDNSNINDSEKEALKKAKDAASEAALDRDTQNLTEGFKGQNIEEHKPHDDIYNKAREVINAVNPVIEALEKSKEPVVSAEERIVHETSSILNNISKLAVEKVNNFRAMLSPNGNLKTLAEKKEESIKKVDELVKAFGTKSSTEEQQSFIKTNLIDDKTLSKEVRLQTIDKLLQEQKRAEAIENPSVKTEDVRVVSGKSKLKPISKDNPDIEKAKMVVGRDRVNIKGNIKIMGALMNARDIIQSENLNKSTPIKRE
;
A
#
# COMPACT_ATOMS: atom_id res chain seq x y z
N ASP A 1 37.08 5.32 -57.13
CA ASP A 1 36.28 5.51 -58.35
C ASP A 1 34.81 5.33 -58.03
N THR A 2 33.97 6.24 -58.56
CA THR A 2 32.50 6.42 -58.42
C THR A 2 31.99 6.64 -56.99
N SER A 3 31.76 7.84 -56.43
CA SER A 3 31.19 9.13 -56.88
C SER A 3 29.71 9.09 -57.27
N GLU A 4 28.81 9.44 -56.35
CA GLU A 4 27.71 10.36 -56.63
C GLU A 4 27.20 11.02 -55.33
N PHE A 5 27.19 12.35 -55.36
CA PHE A 5 26.89 13.29 -54.28
C PHE A 5 25.38 13.61 -54.28
N ASP A 6 24.72 13.56 -53.13
CA ASP A 6 23.42 14.22 -52.91
C ASP A 6 23.64 15.57 -52.20
N PRO A 7 23.35 16.73 -52.83
CA PRO A 7 23.62 18.05 -52.29
C PRO A 7 22.56 18.60 -51.31
N LEU A 8 21.64 17.79 -50.78
CA LEU A 8 20.60 18.27 -49.85
C LEU A 8 20.82 17.97 -48.36
N ALA A 9 21.85 17.19 -48.00
CA ALA A 9 22.05 16.72 -46.63
C ALA A 9 22.87 17.66 -45.69
N ASN A 10 23.44 18.75 -46.20
CA ASN A 10 24.35 19.62 -45.46
C ASN A 10 23.91 21.10 -45.44
N LYS A 11 22.63 21.38 -45.17
CA LYS A 11 22.21 22.74 -44.80
C LYS A 11 22.20 22.85 -43.27
N GLU A 12 23.31 23.33 -42.72
CA GLU A 12 23.32 23.91 -41.36
C GLU A 12 22.41 25.13 -41.36
N TYR A 13 21.24 25.00 -40.73
CA TYR A 13 20.39 26.13 -40.40
C TYR A 13 21.13 27.01 -39.39
N THR A 14 21.32 28.29 -39.70
CA THR A 14 21.83 29.26 -38.74
C THR A 14 20.84 29.42 -37.58
N GLU A 15 21.33 29.80 -36.39
CA GLU A 15 20.49 30.13 -35.22
C GLU A 15 19.35 31.09 -35.57
N GLU A 16 19.58 32.03 -36.48
CA GLU A 16 18.53 32.93 -37.01
C GLU A 16 17.44 32.20 -37.80
N GLN A 17 17.75 31.15 -38.56
CA GLN A 17 16.74 30.39 -39.28
C GLN A 17 15.95 29.46 -38.35
N LYS A 18 16.59 28.90 -37.31
CA LYS A 18 15.89 28.17 -36.24
C LYS A 18 14.97 29.08 -35.43
N GLN A 19 15.43 30.28 -35.10
CA GLN A 19 14.60 31.28 -34.42
C GLN A 19 13.48 31.80 -35.32
N THR A 20 13.70 31.94 -36.63
CA THR A 20 12.65 32.34 -37.57
C THR A 20 11.60 31.24 -37.73
N GLU A 21 11.96 29.95 -37.78
CA GLU A 21 10.99 28.84 -37.77
C GLU A 21 10.25 28.73 -36.42
N GLU A 22 10.92 28.93 -35.28
CA GLU A 22 10.27 28.96 -33.96
C GLU A 22 9.36 30.18 -33.79
N GLN A 23 9.72 31.32 -34.37
CA GLN A 23 8.96 32.56 -34.31
C GLN A 23 7.79 32.55 -35.30
N GLU A 24 7.94 31.95 -36.49
CA GLU A 24 6.85 31.65 -37.41
C GLU A 24 5.88 30.63 -36.79
N GLN A 25 6.36 29.60 -36.09
CA GLN A 25 5.49 28.68 -35.34
C GLN A 25 4.76 29.39 -34.18
N LYS A 26 5.43 30.28 -33.43
CA LYS A 26 4.81 31.07 -32.34
C LYS A 26 3.87 32.18 -32.84
N GLU A 27 4.13 32.79 -33.98
CA GLU A 27 3.22 33.77 -34.64
C GLU A 27 2.03 33.07 -35.30
N PHE A 28 2.21 31.86 -35.82
CA PHE A 28 1.10 31.02 -36.30
C PHE A 28 0.19 30.53 -35.16
N LEU A 29 0.76 30.33 -33.96
CA LEU A 29 0.04 29.94 -32.73
C LEU A 29 -0.63 31.11 -31.99
N SER A 30 -0.21 32.37 -32.20
CA SER A 30 -0.73 33.55 -31.47
C SER A 30 -1.76 34.38 -32.24
N HIS A 31 -1.97 34.09 -33.54
CA HIS A 31 -2.97 34.77 -34.38
C HIS A 31 -4.23 33.93 -34.65
N THR A 32 -4.74 33.18 -33.69
CA THR A 32 -6.11 32.67 -33.75
C THR A 32 -6.72 32.48 -32.35
N THR A 33 -7.52 33.46 -31.89
CA THR A 33 -8.50 33.24 -30.81
C THR A 33 -9.64 32.38 -31.36
N THR A 34 -9.36 31.11 -31.63
CA THR A 34 -10.34 30.08 -31.95
C THR A 34 -10.62 29.32 -30.66
N PRO A 35 -11.88 28.98 -30.33
CA PRO A 35 -12.17 28.11 -29.19
C PRO A 35 -11.19 26.93 -29.20
N ALA A 36 -10.49 26.70 -28.08
CA ALA A 36 -9.46 25.68 -27.97
C ALA A 36 -9.98 24.38 -28.59
N LEU A 37 -9.49 24.05 -29.78
CA LEU A 37 -10.09 23.00 -30.60
C LEU A 37 -9.98 21.70 -29.79
N GLU A 38 -11.13 21.11 -29.46
CA GLU A 38 -11.18 19.79 -28.84
C GLU A 38 -10.46 18.79 -29.75
N ALA A 39 -9.73 17.86 -29.13
CA ALA A 39 -9.20 16.73 -29.86
C ALA A 39 -10.35 15.83 -30.34
N ASP A 40 -10.10 15.05 -31.38
CA ASP A 40 -11.12 14.17 -31.96
C ASP A 40 -10.52 12.82 -32.33
N ASP A 41 -11.39 11.83 -32.51
CA ASP A 41 -10.97 10.54 -33.02
C ASP A 41 -10.58 10.66 -34.50
N GLY A 42 -9.45 10.07 -34.89
CA GLY A 42 -8.96 10.08 -36.25
C GLY A 42 -8.96 8.68 -36.88
N PHE A 43 -9.25 8.59 -38.17
CA PHE A 43 -9.02 7.37 -38.94
C PHE A 43 -8.44 7.64 -40.33
N ILE A 44 -7.73 6.64 -40.86
CA ILE A 44 -7.22 6.55 -42.24
C ILE A 44 -7.63 5.20 -42.79
N VAL A 45 -8.00 5.18 -44.07
CA VAL A 45 -8.19 3.94 -44.85
C VAL A 45 -7.46 4.13 -46.17
N THR A 46 -6.72 3.10 -46.58
CA THR A 46 -6.06 3.06 -47.88
C THR A 46 -6.30 1.69 -48.53
N SER A 47 -6.41 1.66 -49.85
CA SER A 47 -6.50 0.41 -50.62
C SER A 47 -5.50 0.39 -51.76
N ALA A 48 -4.93 -0.78 -52.07
CA ALA A 48 -4.01 -0.96 -53.20
C ALA A 48 -4.62 -0.54 -54.56
N SER A 49 -5.96 -0.45 -54.65
CA SER A 49 -6.70 -0.11 -55.86
C SER A 49 -6.78 1.39 -56.21
N PHE A 50 -6.20 2.30 -55.44
CA PHE A 50 -6.33 3.74 -55.70
C PHE A 50 -5.07 4.42 -56.24
N ALA A 51 -5.19 4.87 -57.49
CA ALA A 51 -4.31 5.83 -58.12
C ALA A 51 -4.47 7.21 -57.47
N GLN A 52 -3.84 7.45 -56.32
CA GLN A 52 -3.48 8.82 -55.96
C GLN A 52 -2.41 9.27 -56.97
N SER A 53 -2.87 10.03 -57.96
CA SER A 53 -2.30 10.24 -59.29
C SER A 53 -1.03 11.10 -59.35
N THR A 54 -0.18 11.01 -58.33
CA THR A 54 1.19 11.52 -58.36
C THR A 54 2.17 10.43 -57.91
N PRO A 55 3.37 10.33 -58.53
CA PRO A 55 4.36 9.29 -58.19
C PRO A 55 4.73 9.26 -56.70
N SER A 56 4.82 10.42 -56.05
CA SER A 56 5.10 10.52 -54.61
C SER A 56 4.00 9.90 -53.76
N MET A 57 2.75 10.00 -54.18
CA MET A 57 1.59 9.47 -53.46
C MET A 57 1.39 7.97 -53.72
N SER A 58 1.66 7.53 -54.95
CA SER A 58 1.74 6.10 -55.27
C SER A 58 2.92 5.43 -54.58
N ALA A 59 4.04 6.12 -54.33
CA ALA A 59 5.14 5.59 -53.51
C ALA A 59 4.79 5.50 -52.02
N LEU A 60 4.00 6.46 -51.51
CA LEU A 60 3.51 6.46 -50.13
C LEU A 60 2.42 5.41 -49.87
N SER A 61 1.58 5.11 -50.87
CA SER A 61 0.57 4.04 -50.81
C SER A 61 1.07 2.68 -51.31
N GLY A 62 2.14 2.66 -52.11
CA GLY A 62 2.59 1.48 -52.88
C GLY A 62 3.94 0.88 -52.47
N ASN A 63 4.58 1.35 -51.39
CA ASN A 63 5.78 0.68 -50.84
C ASN A 63 5.48 -0.58 -50.01
N ILE A 64 4.37 -1.26 -50.31
CA ILE A 64 4.10 -2.62 -49.85
C ILE A 64 4.87 -3.55 -50.79
N SER A 65 6.16 -3.74 -50.53
CA SER A 65 6.86 -4.92 -51.04
C SER A 65 6.19 -6.14 -50.41
N PRO A 66 5.66 -7.10 -51.18
CA PRO A 66 5.16 -8.36 -50.64
C PRO A 66 6.28 -9.20 -50.00
N ASP A 67 7.55 -8.84 -50.25
CA ASP A 67 8.74 -9.50 -49.74
C ASP A 67 9.47 -8.61 -48.70
N SER A 68 9.39 -9.08 -47.44
CA SER A 68 10.22 -8.81 -46.25
C SER A 68 10.42 -7.36 -45.74
N GLN A 69 9.87 -7.10 -44.55
CA GLN A 69 10.31 -6.15 -43.49
C GLN A 69 9.87 -4.67 -43.49
N THR A 70 9.08 -4.16 -44.43
CA THR A 70 8.68 -2.73 -44.38
C THR A 70 7.20 -2.53 -44.03
N SER A 71 6.94 -1.87 -42.89
CA SER A 71 5.62 -1.35 -42.50
C SER A 71 5.27 -0.10 -43.31
N ASP A 72 3.98 0.27 -43.33
CA ASP A 72 3.56 1.50 -44.00
C ASP A 72 4.08 2.78 -43.28
N PRO A 73 3.97 3.97 -43.91
CA PRO A 73 4.51 5.21 -43.34
C PRO A 73 3.93 5.58 -41.97
N ILE A 74 2.70 5.18 -41.66
CA ILE A 74 1.99 5.60 -40.44
C ILE A 74 2.40 4.71 -39.28
N THR A 75 2.39 3.40 -39.48
CA THR A 75 2.92 2.42 -38.52
C THR A 75 4.39 2.72 -38.24
N LYS A 76 5.18 3.03 -39.27
CA LYS A 76 6.58 3.44 -39.11
C LYS A 76 6.72 4.70 -38.29
N ALA A 77 5.92 5.74 -38.56
CA ALA A 77 5.99 6.98 -37.79
C ALA A 77 5.63 6.78 -36.32
N VAL A 78 4.60 5.98 -36.00
CA VAL A 78 4.24 5.67 -34.61
C VAL A 78 5.34 4.88 -33.90
N ARG A 79 6.01 3.96 -34.60
CA ARG A 79 7.20 3.28 -34.06
C ARG A 79 8.32 4.28 -33.73
N GLU A 80 8.61 5.20 -34.64
CA GLU A 80 9.74 6.13 -34.54
C GLU A 80 9.50 7.29 -33.56
N THR A 81 8.25 7.74 -33.39
CA THR A 81 7.93 8.92 -32.56
C THR A 81 7.33 8.58 -31.19
N ILE A 82 6.77 7.37 -31.02
CA ILE A 82 6.10 6.97 -29.78
C ILE A 82 6.75 5.69 -29.20
N ILE A 83 6.64 4.55 -29.88
CA ILE A 83 6.99 3.24 -29.29
C ILE A 83 8.49 3.13 -29.00
N GLN A 84 9.36 3.43 -29.97
CA GLN A 84 10.80 3.34 -29.77
C GLN A 84 11.30 4.40 -28.77
N PRO A 85 10.88 5.67 -28.83
CA PRO A 85 11.23 6.65 -27.80
C PRO A 85 10.76 6.28 -26.39
N GLN A 86 9.58 5.64 -26.23
CA GLN A 86 9.13 5.11 -24.94
C GLN A 86 10.08 4.04 -24.41
N LYS A 87 10.47 3.08 -25.27
CA LYS A 87 11.46 2.05 -24.93
C LYS A 87 12.83 2.64 -24.59
N ASP A 88 13.31 3.59 -25.37
CA ASP A 88 14.62 4.20 -25.19
C ASP A 88 14.72 4.94 -23.86
N ASN A 89 13.70 5.74 -23.51
CA ASN A 89 13.66 6.45 -22.22
C ASN A 89 13.54 5.46 -21.04
N LEU A 90 12.74 4.40 -21.19
CA LEU A 90 12.61 3.36 -20.16
C LEU A 90 13.94 2.64 -19.93
N ILE A 91 14.66 2.27 -21.00
CA ILE A 91 15.97 1.62 -20.90
C ILE A 91 17.02 2.56 -20.31
N GLU A 92 17.00 3.85 -20.66
CA GLU A 92 17.85 4.85 -20.02
C GLU A 92 17.60 4.91 -18.50
N GLN A 93 16.34 4.82 -18.07
CA GLN A 93 15.98 4.78 -16.65
C GLN A 93 16.43 3.47 -15.99
N ILE A 94 16.22 2.32 -16.62
CA ILE A 94 16.68 1.02 -16.10
C ILE A 94 18.20 1.05 -15.90
N LEU A 95 18.97 1.58 -16.85
CA LEU A 95 20.42 1.70 -16.73
C LEU A 95 20.85 2.60 -15.56
N LYS A 96 20.09 3.66 -15.25
CA LYS A 96 20.29 4.50 -14.06
C LYS A 96 19.94 3.75 -12.78
N ASP A 97 18.85 3.01 -12.77
CA ASP A 97 18.40 2.24 -11.60
C ASP A 97 19.36 1.09 -11.28
N LEU A 98 19.95 0.45 -12.31
CA LEU A 98 21.01 -0.55 -12.16
C LEU A 98 22.27 0.04 -11.51
N ALA A 99 22.59 1.31 -11.79
CA ALA A 99 23.74 1.98 -11.14
C ALA A 99 23.54 2.13 -9.63
N ALA A 100 22.29 2.21 -9.16
CA ALA A 100 21.92 2.32 -7.76
C ALA A 100 21.74 0.96 -7.04
N LEU A 101 21.85 -0.17 -7.75
CA LEU A 101 21.75 -1.49 -7.11
C LEU A 101 22.95 -1.79 -6.22
N THR A 102 22.67 -2.34 -5.04
CA THR A 102 23.70 -2.80 -4.10
C THR A 102 24.42 -4.06 -4.59
N ASP A 103 23.71 -4.91 -5.33
CA ASP A 103 24.29 -6.08 -6.00
C ASP A 103 24.96 -5.64 -7.31
N ARG A 104 26.29 -5.50 -7.27
CA ARG A 104 27.09 -5.03 -8.39
C ARG A 104 27.22 -6.06 -9.50
N ASP A 105 27.26 -7.35 -9.17
CA ASP A 105 27.40 -8.42 -10.15
C ASP A 105 26.12 -8.53 -10.99
N LEU A 106 24.94 -8.48 -10.34
CA LEU A 106 23.66 -8.43 -11.03
C LEU A 106 23.52 -7.16 -11.89
N ALA A 107 23.96 -6.00 -11.37
CA ALA A 107 23.91 -4.75 -12.11
C ALA A 107 24.76 -4.77 -13.38
N GLU A 108 26.00 -5.28 -13.30
CA GLU A 108 26.90 -5.41 -14.44
C GLU A 108 26.41 -6.44 -15.45
N GLN A 109 25.89 -7.59 -14.98
CA GLN A 109 25.27 -8.59 -15.84
C GLN A 109 24.10 -7.99 -16.64
N LYS A 110 23.15 -7.33 -15.96
CA LYS A 110 21.97 -6.75 -16.60
C LYS A 110 22.32 -5.60 -17.54
N ARG A 111 23.29 -4.76 -17.17
CA ARG A 111 23.81 -3.70 -18.05
C ARG A 111 24.38 -4.28 -19.34
N LYS A 112 25.17 -5.35 -19.23
CA LYS A 112 25.75 -6.05 -20.38
C LYS A 112 24.69 -6.71 -21.26
N GLU A 113 23.68 -7.36 -20.67
CA GLU A 113 22.54 -7.93 -21.42
C GLU A 113 21.84 -6.86 -22.26
N ILE A 114 21.57 -5.67 -21.68
CA ILE A 114 20.94 -4.54 -22.39
C ILE A 114 21.84 -4.01 -23.51
N GLU A 115 23.13 -3.77 -23.24
CA GLU A 115 24.06 -3.22 -24.23
C GLU A 115 24.27 -4.18 -25.41
N GLU A 116 24.46 -5.47 -25.14
CA GLU A 116 24.62 -6.49 -26.19
C GLU A 116 23.36 -6.69 -27.02
N GLU A 117 22.18 -6.60 -26.42
CA GLU A 117 20.92 -6.72 -27.16
C GLU A 117 20.65 -5.47 -27.98
N LYS A 118 20.90 -4.27 -27.45
CA LYS A 118 20.70 -3.00 -28.17
C LYS A 118 21.55 -2.91 -29.45
N GLU A 119 22.74 -3.50 -29.45
CA GLU A 119 23.57 -3.62 -30.66
C GLU A 119 23.00 -4.60 -31.70
N LYS A 120 22.29 -5.66 -31.27
CA LYS A 120 21.72 -6.69 -32.15
C LYS A 120 20.34 -6.30 -32.68
N ASP A 121 19.50 -5.78 -31.80
CA ASP A 121 18.12 -5.38 -32.05
C ASP A 121 17.80 -4.13 -31.23
N LYS A 122 17.76 -2.98 -31.92
CA LYS A 122 17.39 -1.70 -31.30
C LYS A 122 15.99 -1.72 -30.68
N THR A 123 15.10 -2.62 -31.12
CA THR A 123 13.73 -2.72 -30.59
C THR A 123 13.68 -3.47 -29.27
N LEU A 124 14.79 -4.12 -28.87
CA LEU A 124 14.97 -4.85 -27.62
C LEU A 124 13.87 -5.89 -27.39
N SER A 125 13.46 -6.58 -28.47
CA SER A 125 12.32 -7.50 -28.45
C SER A 125 12.53 -8.66 -27.46
N THR A 126 13.77 -9.17 -27.34
CA THR A 126 14.08 -10.27 -26.41
C THR A 126 14.10 -9.77 -24.96
N PHE A 127 14.60 -8.56 -24.72
CA PHE A 127 14.66 -7.94 -23.40
C PHE A 127 13.26 -7.74 -22.84
N PHE A 128 12.35 -7.15 -23.62
CA PHE A 128 10.97 -6.90 -23.21
C PHE A 128 10.12 -8.17 -23.15
N GLY A 129 10.44 -9.19 -23.95
CA GLY A 129 9.77 -10.50 -23.90
C GLY A 129 10.24 -11.41 -22.77
N ASN A 130 11.33 -11.05 -22.07
CA ASN A 130 11.89 -11.88 -21.00
C ASN A 130 11.25 -11.56 -19.64
N PRO A 131 10.53 -12.50 -18.99
CA PRO A 131 9.87 -12.26 -17.72
C PRO A 131 10.85 -11.91 -16.58
N ALA A 132 12.11 -12.34 -16.67
CA ALA A 132 13.14 -11.99 -15.67
C ALA A 132 13.49 -10.49 -15.66
N ASN A 133 13.14 -9.75 -16.72
CA ASN A 133 13.37 -8.31 -16.81
C ASN A 133 12.19 -7.49 -16.27
N ARG A 134 11.05 -8.14 -15.94
CA ARG A 134 9.81 -7.46 -15.56
C ARG A 134 9.97 -6.60 -14.31
N GLU A 135 10.70 -7.08 -13.30
CA GLU A 135 10.97 -6.33 -12.07
C GLU A 135 11.73 -5.02 -12.33
N PHE A 136 12.74 -5.06 -13.21
CA PHE A 136 13.50 -3.87 -13.59
C PHE A 136 12.65 -2.88 -14.39
N ILE A 137 11.78 -3.40 -15.27
CA ILE A 137 10.84 -2.59 -16.05
C ILE A 137 9.82 -1.90 -15.14
N ASP A 138 9.17 -2.64 -14.25
CA ASP A 138 8.13 -2.11 -13.36
C ASP A 138 8.70 -1.05 -12.42
N LYS A 139 9.87 -1.32 -11.82
CA LYS A 139 10.56 -0.35 -10.95
C LYS A 139 10.91 0.95 -11.69
N ALA A 140 11.37 0.85 -12.94
CA ALA A 140 11.69 2.04 -13.73
C ALA A 140 10.42 2.82 -14.12
N LEU A 141 9.31 2.14 -14.43
CA LEU A 141 8.02 2.75 -14.77
C LEU A 141 7.37 3.51 -13.60
N GLU A 142 7.72 3.15 -12.35
CA GLU A 142 7.29 3.89 -11.15
C GLU A 142 8.04 5.23 -10.96
N ASN A 143 9.11 5.48 -11.73
CA ASN A 143 9.91 6.69 -11.58
C ASN A 143 9.19 7.94 -12.17
N PRO A 144 8.91 8.99 -11.36
CA PRO A 144 8.22 10.19 -11.84
C PRO A 144 8.99 10.99 -12.92
N GLU A 145 10.33 10.97 -12.91
CA GLU A 145 11.15 11.63 -13.91
C GLU A 145 11.04 10.92 -15.27
N LEU A 146 11.03 9.58 -15.26
CA LEU A 146 10.72 8.81 -16.46
C LEU A 146 9.32 9.14 -16.94
N LYS A 147 8.32 9.14 -16.03
CA LYS A 147 6.93 9.45 -16.38
C LYS A 147 6.80 10.80 -17.09
N LYS A 148 7.45 11.84 -16.58
CA LYS A 148 7.46 13.19 -17.19
C LYS A 148 8.09 13.20 -18.59
N LYS A 149 9.19 12.44 -18.79
CA LYS A 149 9.81 12.27 -20.11
C LYS A 149 8.85 11.58 -21.08
N LEU A 150 8.23 10.48 -20.66
CA LEU A 150 7.24 9.73 -21.44
C LEU A 150 6.06 10.62 -21.86
N GLU A 151 5.49 11.39 -20.92
CA GLU A 151 4.37 12.29 -21.21
C GLU A 151 4.70 13.33 -22.29
N SER A 152 5.90 13.90 -22.22
CA SER A 152 6.38 14.91 -23.17
C SER A 152 6.53 14.33 -24.58
N ILE A 153 7.19 13.18 -24.71
CA ILE A 153 7.38 12.52 -26.02
C ILE A 153 6.06 12.00 -26.58
N GLU A 154 5.09 11.61 -25.74
CA GLU A 154 3.80 11.10 -26.17
C GLU A 154 2.94 12.22 -26.77
N ILE A 155 2.79 13.36 -26.07
CA ILE A 155 2.05 14.51 -26.60
C ILE A 155 2.69 14.98 -27.92
N ALA A 156 4.01 15.17 -27.93
CA ALA A 156 4.73 15.61 -29.12
C ALA A 156 4.63 14.58 -30.26
N GLY A 157 4.77 13.29 -29.94
CA GLY A 157 4.72 12.18 -30.88
C GLY A 157 3.36 12.08 -31.58
N TYR A 158 2.26 12.04 -30.83
CA TYR A 158 0.92 12.02 -31.41
C TYR A 158 0.63 13.29 -32.23
N LYS A 159 1.00 14.46 -31.70
CA LYS A 159 0.83 15.74 -32.41
C LYS A 159 1.59 15.75 -33.73
N ASN A 160 2.82 15.25 -33.76
CA ASN A 160 3.63 15.14 -34.98
C ASN A 160 3.00 14.17 -35.99
N VAL A 161 2.60 12.97 -35.55
CA VAL A 161 1.94 11.98 -36.42
C VAL A 161 0.66 12.57 -37.03
N HIS A 162 -0.22 13.16 -36.23
CA HIS A 162 -1.46 13.75 -36.75
C HIS A 162 -1.19 14.96 -37.63
N ASN A 163 -0.24 15.83 -37.30
CA ASN A 163 0.09 16.98 -38.14
C ASN A 163 0.67 16.56 -39.50
N THR A 164 1.52 15.53 -39.54
CA THR A 164 2.13 15.01 -40.77
C THR A 164 1.14 14.26 -41.65
N PHE A 165 0.27 13.44 -41.06
CA PHE A 165 -0.62 12.54 -41.80
C PHE A 165 -2.09 12.98 -41.81
N SER A 166 -2.43 14.19 -41.35
CA SER A 166 -3.82 14.71 -41.41
C SER A 166 -4.21 15.15 -42.80
N ALA A 167 -5.44 14.81 -43.20
CA ALA A 167 -6.04 15.32 -44.43
C ALA A 167 -6.18 16.86 -44.41
N ALA A 168 -6.44 17.44 -43.23
CA ALA A 168 -6.53 18.89 -43.07
C ALA A 168 -5.16 19.59 -43.17
N SER A 169 -4.07 18.88 -42.90
CA SER A 169 -2.69 19.37 -43.07
C SER A 169 -2.16 19.16 -44.49
N GLY A 170 -3.00 18.65 -45.41
CA GLY A 170 -2.65 18.47 -46.81
C GLY A 170 -2.14 17.08 -47.18
N TYR A 171 -2.16 16.08 -46.28
CA TYR A 171 -1.85 14.69 -46.61
C TYR A 171 -3.09 14.03 -47.25
N PRO A 172 -3.13 13.80 -48.58
CA PRO A 172 -4.36 13.33 -49.22
C PRO A 172 -4.67 11.88 -48.80
N GLY A 173 -5.91 11.62 -48.39
CA GLY A 173 -6.28 10.33 -47.79
C GLY A 173 -5.84 10.16 -46.32
N GLY A 174 -5.24 11.20 -45.74
CA GLY A 174 -4.80 11.24 -44.35
C GLY A 174 -5.92 11.25 -43.32
N PHE A 175 -5.55 11.42 -42.05
CA PHE A 175 -6.45 11.33 -40.90
C PHE A 175 -7.61 12.29 -41.06
N LYS A 176 -8.83 11.74 -40.90
CA LYS A 176 -10.08 12.49 -40.83
C LYS A 176 -10.80 12.17 -39.53
N PRO A 177 -11.64 13.10 -39.02
CA PRO A 177 -12.49 12.82 -37.87
C PRO A 177 -13.39 11.61 -38.10
N VAL A 178 -13.48 10.69 -37.13
CA VAL A 178 -14.35 9.52 -37.19
C VAL A 178 -15.82 9.96 -37.19
N GLN A 179 -16.57 9.49 -38.19
CA GLN A 179 -18.00 9.79 -38.33
C GLN A 179 -18.82 8.76 -37.55
N TRP A 180 -18.95 8.99 -36.25
CA TRP A 180 -19.76 8.16 -35.36
C TRP A 180 -21.25 8.46 -35.48
N GLU A 181 -22.06 7.44 -35.70
CA GLU A 181 -23.51 7.51 -35.75
C GLU A 181 -24.12 6.84 -34.51
N ASN A 182 -25.20 7.39 -33.95
CA ASN A 182 -25.91 6.74 -32.86
C ASN A 182 -26.57 5.45 -33.37
N HIS A 183 -26.31 4.32 -32.70
CA HIS A 183 -26.86 3.03 -33.08
C HIS A 183 -27.87 2.55 -32.03
N VAL A 184 -29.04 2.08 -32.46
CA VAL A 184 -30.08 1.61 -31.54
C VAL A 184 -29.56 0.39 -30.78
N SER A 185 -29.46 0.50 -29.45
CA SER A 185 -29.00 -0.55 -28.53
C SER A 185 -29.58 -0.33 -27.13
N ALA A 186 -29.50 -1.35 -26.28
CA ALA A 186 -29.82 -1.21 -24.84
C ALA A 186 -28.75 -0.40 -24.08
N SER A 187 -27.54 -0.32 -24.63
CA SER A 187 -26.43 0.50 -24.13
C SER A 187 -26.35 1.83 -24.90
N ASP A 188 -25.63 2.82 -24.36
CA ASP A 188 -25.27 4.04 -25.09
C ASP A 188 -24.24 3.69 -26.17
N LEU A 189 -24.72 3.25 -27.35
CA LEU A 189 -23.91 2.73 -28.45
C LEU A 189 -23.83 3.72 -29.61
N ARG A 190 -22.61 3.99 -30.08
CA ARG A 190 -22.31 4.62 -31.36
C ARG A 190 -21.57 3.64 -32.25
N ALA A 191 -21.80 3.71 -33.55
CA ALA A 191 -21.15 2.86 -34.53
C ALA A 191 -20.62 3.68 -35.71
N THR A 192 -19.59 3.18 -36.38
CA THR A 192 -19.12 3.76 -37.64
C THR A 192 -18.71 2.63 -38.59
N VAL A 193 -19.19 2.71 -39.83
CA VAL A 193 -18.88 1.75 -40.89
C VAL A 193 -17.63 2.25 -41.62
N VAL A 194 -16.50 1.58 -41.42
CA VAL A 194 -15.23 1.93 -42.05
C VAL A 194 -15.16 1.30 -43.44
N LYS A 195 -15.00 2.14 -44.47
CA LYS A 195 -15.00 1.72 -45.88
C LYS A 195 -13.68 2.06 -46.57
N ASN A 196 -13.24 1.21 -47.50
CA ASN A 196 -12.12 1.52 -48.38
C ASN A 196 -12.52 2.55 -49.45
N ASP A 197 -11.55 2.91 -50.29
CA ASP A 197 -11.75 3.86 -51.40
C ASP A 197 -12.76 3.35 -52.46
N ALA A 198 -12.97 2.04 -52.56
CA ALA A 198 -14.00 1.43 -53.40
C ALA A 198 -15.41 1.52 -52.82
N GLY A 199 -15.54 1.92 -51.55
CA GLY A 199 -16.80 2.00 -50.82
C GLY A 199 -17.23 0.68 -50.15
N ASP A 200 -16.37 -0.34 -50.19
CA ASP A 200 -16.59 -1.63 -49.54
C ASP A 200 -16.21 -1.54 -48.06
N GLU A 201 -16.97 -2.23 -47.20
CA GLU A 201 -16.76 -2.21 -45.75
C GLU A 201 -15.54 -3.06 -45.35
N LEU A 202 -14.56 -2.46 -44.66
CA LEU A 202 -13.50 -3.19 -43.96
C LEU A 202 -14.03 -3.76 -42.64
N CYS A 203 -14.67 -2.92 -41.83
CA CYS A 203 -15.29 -3.30 -40.57
C CYS A 203 -16.31 -2.24 -40.11
N THR A 204 -17.09 -2.60 -39.08
CA THR A 204 -17.88 -1.65 -38.31
C THR A 204 -17.28 -1.57 -36.91
N LEU A 205 -16.91 -0.37 -36.47
CA LEU A 205 -16.44 -0.14 -35.10
C LEU A 205 -17.63 0.23 -34.22
N ASN A 206 -17.70 -0.36 -33.03
CA ASN A 206 -18.73 -0.12 -32.03
C ASN A 206 -18.11 0.57 -30.81
N GLU A 207 -18.63 1.73 -30.42
CA GLU A 207 -18.28 2.48 -29.22
C GLU A 207 -19.42 2.36 -28.19
N THR A 208 -19.17 1.69 -27.08
CA THR A 208 -20.09 1.62 -25.94
C THR A 208 -19.66 2.67 -24.91
N THR A 209 -20.54 3.61 -24.58
CA THR A 209 -20.32 4.57 -23.49
C THR A 209 -20.94 4.05 -22.20
N VAL A 210 -20.18 4.06 -21.09
CA VAL A 210 -20.63 3.61 -19.76
C VAL A 210 -20.72 4.80 -18.81
N LYS A 211 -21.95 5.23 -18.51
CA LYS A 211 -22.26 6.33 -17.56
C LYS A 211 -22.85 5.86 -16.23
N THR A 212 -23.22 4.60 -16.13
CA THR A 212 -24.03 4.04 -15.03
C THR A 212 -23.22 3.23 -14.01
N LYS A 213 -21.91 3.05 -14.24
CA LYS A 213 -20.99 2.28 -13.37
C LYS A 213 -19.83 3.18 -12.93
N PRO A 214 -20.06 4.19 -12.07
CA PRO A 214 -18.98 5.01 -11.56
C PRO A 214 -18.06 4.19 -10.64
N PHE A 215 -16.77 4.51 -10.67
CA PHE A 215 -15.76 3.91 -9.81
C PHE A 215 -14.71 4.95 -9.42
N THR A 216 -13.99 4.68 -8.33
CA THR A 216 -12.90 5.54 -7.85
C THR A 216 -11.57 4.81 -7.98
N LEU A 217 -10.57 5.53 -8.47
CA LEU A 217 -9.18 5.08 -8.58
C LEU A 217 -8.25 6.08 -7.89
N ALA A 218 -7.05 5.65 -7.53
CA ALA A 218 -6.01 6.51 -6.97
C ALA A 218 -4.97 6.88 -8.03
N LYS A 219 -4.55 8.15 -8.05
CA LYS A 219 -3.33 8.60 -8.71
C LYS A 219 -2.09 8.03 -8.01
N GLN A 220 -0.92 8.15 -8.62
CA GLN A 220 0.35 7.74 -8.01
C GLN A 220 0.66 8.51 -6.71
N ASP A 221 0.15 9.73 -6.56
CA ASP A 221 0.27 10.52 -5.32
C ASP A 221 -0.75 10.14 -4.23
N GLY A 222 -1.67 9.20 -4.49
CA GLY A 222 -2.73 8.76 -3.58
C GLY A 222 -4.04 9.56 -3.71
N THR A 223 -4.09 10.60 -4.55
CA THR A 223 -5.31 11.39 -4.78
C THR A 223 -6.38 10.52 -5.44
N GLN A 224 -7.55 10.48 -4.81
CA GLN A 224 -8.70 9.73 -5.32
C GLN A 224 -9.41 10.50 -6.44
N VAL A 225 -9.65 9.85 -7.57
CA VAL A 225 -10.37 10.40 -8.74
C VAL A 225 -11.56 9.51 -9.05
N GLN A 226 -12.75 10.10 -9.12
CA GLN A 226 -13.96 9.41 -9.53
C GLN A 226 -14.13 9.47 -11.05
N ILE A 227 -14.23 8.30 -11.68
CA ILE A 227 -14.61 8.17 -13.09
C ILE A 227 -16.13 8.05 -13.16
N SER A 228 -16.76 9.04 -13.77
CA SER A 228 -18.22 9.11 -13.90
C SER A 228 -18.72 8.62 -15.27
N SER A 229 -17.87 8.71 -16.29
CA SER A 229 -18.16 8.21 -17.63
C SER A 229 -16.87 7.80 -18.32
N TYR A 230 -16.92 6.69 -19.05
CA TYR A 230 -15.85 6.23 -19.94
C TYR A 230 -16.48 5.57 -21.17
N ARG A 231 -15.64 5.23 -22.16
CA ARG A 231 -16.09 4.48 -23.35
C ARG A 231 -15.16 3.32 -23.62
N GLU A 232 -15.67 2.29 -24.27
CA GLU A 232 -14.91 1.16 -24.80
C GLU A 232 -15.24 0.99 -26.29
N ILE A 233 -14.23 0.74 -27.11
CA ILE A 233 -14.38 0.44 -28.53
C ILE A 233 -14.01 -1.03 -28.75
N ASP A 234 -14.91 -1.76 -29.41
CA ASP A 234 -14.65 -3.15 -29.79
C ASP A 234 -13.77 -3.20 -31.05
N PHE A 235 -12.47 -3.06 -30.86
CA PHE A 235 -11.50 -3.13 -31.94
C PHE A 235 -11.46 -4.54 -32.55
N PRO A 236 -11.48 -4.67 -33.90
CA PRO A 236 -11.37 -5.96 -34.55
C PRO A 236 -9.98 -6.57 -34.35
N ILE A 237 -9.89 -7.86 -34.07
CA ILE A 237 -8.59 -8.57 -34.00
C ILE A 237 -8.20 -9.09 -35.38
N LYS A 238 -9.16 -9.68 -36.10
CA LYS A 238 -9.00 -10.17 -37.47
C LYS A 238 -10.15 -9.66 -38.32
N LEU A 239 -9.84 -9.14 -39.50
CA LEU A 239 -10.81 -8.63 -40.46
C LEU A 239 -10.91 -9.60 -41.64
N ASP A 240 -12.13 -9.85 -42.10
CA ASP A 240 -12.44 -10.81 -43.16
C ASP A 240 -13.28 -10.23 -44.31
N LYS A 241 -13.62 -8.94 -44.24
CA LYS A 241 -14.46 -8.23 -45.22
C LYS A 241 -13.64 -7.68 -46.40
N ALA A 242 -13.64 -6.37 -46.62
CA ALA A 242 -12.93 -5.74 -47.73
C ALA A 242 -11.41 -5.68 -47.53
N ASP A 243 -10.70 -5.44 -48.64
CA ASP A 243 -9.24 -5.33 -48.66
C ASP A 243 -8.77 -3.91 -48.33
N GLY A 244 -7.55 -3.80 -47.80
CA GLY A 244 -6.84 -2.54 -47.55
C GLY A 244 -6.15 -2.44 -46.19
N SER A 245 -5.72 -1.23 -45.85
CA SER A 245 -5.15 -0.85 -44.55
C SER A 245 -6.09 0.12 -43.83
N MET A 246 -6.04 0.11 -42.50
CA MET A 246 -6.82 0.98 -41.62
C MET A 246 -5.97 1.45 -40.44
N HIS A 247 -5.96 2.74 -40.15
CA HIS A 247 -5.33 3.26 -38.93
C HIS A 247 -6.35 4.02 -38.10
N LEU A 248 -6.34 3.77 -36.80
CA LEU A 248 -7.26 4.35 -35.82
C LEU A 248 -6.48 5.14 -34.79
N SER A 249 -7.00 6.30 -34.41
CA SER A 249 -6.49 7.15 -33.32
C SER A 249 -7.65 7.59 -32.46
N MET A 250 -7.89 6.89 -31.35
CA MET A 250 -9.02 7.14 -30.46
C MET A 250 -8.56 7.96 -29.27
N VAL A 251 -9.13 9.15 -29.11
CA VAL A 251 -8.69 10.10 -28.08
C VAL A 251 -9.05 9.61 -26.68
N ALA A 252 -8.14 9.85 -25.72
CA ALA A 252 -8.40 9.62 -24.31
C ALA A 252 -9.53 10.52 -23.80
N LEU A 253 -10.35 10.05 -22.86
CA LEU A 253 -11.42 10.84 -22.24
C LEU A 253 -11.05 11.23 -20.82
N LYS A 254 -11.41 12.44 -20.40
CA LYS A 254 -11.32 12.87 -19.00
C LYS A 254 -12.24 12.02 -18.10
N ALA A 255 -12.07 12.12 -16.78
CA ALA A 255 -12.90 11.45 -15.79
C ALA A 255 -14.43 11.70 -15.88
N ASP A 256 -14.83 12.79 -16.55
CA ASP A 256 -16.21 13.17 -16.84
C ASP A 256 -16.75 12.62 -18.18
N GLY A 257 -15.93 11.87 -18.94
CA GLY A 257 -16.26 11.34 -20.25
C GLY A 257 -16.15 12.35 -21.41
N THR A 258 -15.62 13.55 -21.18
CA THR A 258 -15.42 14.55 -22.24
C THR A 258 -14.01 14.50 -22.82
N LYS A 259 -13.83 15.02 -24.04
CA LYS A 259 -12.54 15.01 -24.74
C LYS A 259 -11.60 16.11 -24.19
N PRO A 260 -10.28 15.89 -24.16
CA PRO A 260 -9.30 16.93 -23.84
C PRO A 260 -9.15 17.95 -24.97
N SER A 261 -8.49 19.07 -24.67
CA SER A 261 -7.97 19.97 -25.70
C SER A 261 -6.84 19.30 -26.48
N LYS A 262 -6.63 19.71 -27.74
CA LYS A 262 -5.56 19.16 -28.60
C LYS A 262 -4.16 19.17 -27.97
N ASP A 263 -3.82 20.16 -27.15
CA ASP A 263 -2.50 20.26 -26.52
C ASP A 263 -2.28 19.28 -25.35
N LYS A 264 -3.35 18.70 -24.81
CA LYS A 264 -3.31 17.66 -23.77
C LYS A 264 -3.70 16.28 -24.31
N ALA A 265 -4.03 16.19 -25.59
CA ALA A 265 -4.63 15.00 -26.15
C ALA A 265 -3.58 13.91 -26.39
N VAL A 266 -3.90 12.75 -25.85
CA VAL A 266 -3.19 11.50 -26.10
C VAL A 266 -4.20 10.45 -26.55
N TYR A 267 -3.71 9.40 -27.21
CA TYR A 267 -4.57 8.50 -27.98
C TYR A 267 -4.25 7.04 -27.68
N PHE A 268 -5.25 6.18 -27.84
CA PHE A 268 -5.03 4.77 -28.14
C PHE A 268 -5.08 4.62 -29.66
N THR A 269 -4.04 4.03 -30.24
CA THR A 269 -3.94 3.85 -31.70
C THR A 269 -3.86 2.38 -32.08
N ALA A 270 -4.41 2.03 -33.24
CA ALA A 270 -4.37 0.69 -33.79
C ALA A 270 -4.11 0.75 -35.28
N HIS A 271 -3.13 -0.02 -35.75
CA HIS A 271 -2.60 0.02 -37.11
C HIS A 271 -2.81 -1.33 -37.78
N TYR A 272 -3.70 -1.35 -38.76
CA TYR A 272 -4.01 -2.51 -39.57
C TYR A 272 -3.43 -2.30 -40.96
N GLU A 273 -2.52 -3.16 -41.37
CA GLU A 273 -1.91 -3.10 -42.70
C GLU A 273 -2.46 -4.21 -43.57
N GLU A 274 -2.57 -3.98 -44.88
CA GLU A 274 -2.99 -4.99 -45.85
C GLU A 274 -2.09 -6.24 -45.75
N GLY A 275 -2.67 -7.35 -45.30
CA GLY A 275 -1.97 -8.62 -45.16
C GLY A 275 -1.79 -9.35 -46.50
N PRO A 276 -1.10 -10.50 -46.51
CA PRO A 276 -0.88 -11.29 -47.73
C PRO A 276 -2.17 -11.78 -48.42
N ASN A 277 -3.29 -11.79 -47.69
CA ASN A 277 -4.62 -12.16 -48.18
C ASN A 277 -5.47 -10.93 -48.59
N GLY A 278 -4.88 -9.74 -48.67
CA GLY A 278 -5.56 -8.47 -48.91
C GLY A 278 -6.31 -7.91 -47.71
N LYS A 279 -6.48 -8.70 -46.63
CA LYS A 279 -7.27 -8.28 -45.47
C LYS A 279 -6.43 -7.46 -44.49
N PRO A 280 -7.00 -6.44 -43.83
CA PRO A 280 -6.28 -5.69 -42.81
C PRO A 280 -5.84 -6.60 -41.65
N GLN A 281 -4.54 -6.63 -41.37
CA GLN A 281 -3.92 -7.35 -40.25
C GLN A 281 -3.41 -6.36 -39.21
N LEU A 282 -3.76 -6.55 -37.94
CA LEU A 282 -3.28 -5.72 -36.85
C LEU A 282 -1.76 -5.88 -36.67
N LYS A 283 -0.99 -4.85 -37.04
CA LYS A 283 0.49 -4.84 -36.99
C LYS A 283 1.06 -4.09 -35.81
N GLU A 284 0.33 -3.12 -35.28
CA GLU A 284 0.84 -2.28 -34.21
C GLU A 284 -0.29 -1.64 -33.40
N ILE A 285 -0.04 -1.39 -32.12
CA ILE A 285 -0.86 -0.50 -31.29
C ILE A 285 0.04 0.50 -30.56
N SER A 286 -0.50 1.63 -30.13
CA SER A 286 0.23 2.49 -29.19
C SER A 286 -0.70 3.17 -28.20
N SER A 287 -0.15 3.48 -27.04
CA SER A 287 -0.83 4.20 -25.97
C SER A 287 0.23 4.91 -25.12
N PRO A 288 -0.14 5.94 -24.35
CA PRO A 288 0.69 6.44 -23.27
C PRO A 288 1.07 5.33 -22.28
N LYS A 289 2.26 5.44 -21.69
CA LYS A 289 2.85 4.44 -20.78
C LYS A 289 3.34 5.08 -19.44
N PRO A 290 3.34 4.32 -18.33
CA PRO A 290 2.72 3.00 -18.16
C PRO A 290 1.20 3.06 -18.31
N LEU A 291 0.63 2.00 -18.89
CA LEU A 291 -0.82 1.88 -19.05
C LEU A 291 -1.42 1.24 -17.79
N LYS A 292 -2.51 1.76 -17.25
CA LYS A 292 -3.17 1.16 -16.08
C LYS A 292 -4.54 0.62 -16.45
N PHE A 293 -5.04 -0.37 -15.71
CA PHE A 293 -6.39 -0.90 -15.86
C PHE A 293 -7.17 -0.76 -14.56
N ALA A 294 -8.37 -0.21 -14.66
CA ALA A 294 -9.29 0.00 -13.54
C ALA A 294 -9.96 -1.33 -13.15
N GLY A 295 -9.25 -2.12 -12.35
CA GLY A 295 -9.64 -3.48 -11.93
C GLY A 295 -8.84 -4.59 -12.61
N THR A 296 -9.06 -5.83 -12.15
CA THR A 296 -8.31 -7.02 -12.59
C THR A 296 -9.03 -7.85 -13.66
N GLY A 297 -10.32 -7.60 -13.88
CA GLY A 297 -11.16 -8.29 -14.87
C GLY A 297 -10.86 -7.89 -16.32
N ASP A 298 -11.38 -8.67 -17.27
CA ASP A 298 -11.23 -8.36 -18.70
C ASP A 298 -12.06 -7.15 -19.15
N ASP A 299 -13.10 -6.78 -18.38
CA ASP A 299 -13.91 -5.57 -18.54
C ASP A 299 -13.26 -4.31 -17.92
N ALA A 300 -12.11 -4.44 -17.27
CA ALA A 300 -11.41 -3.31 -16.66
C ALA A 300 -10.98 -2.30 -17.72
N ILE A 301 -11.43 -1.06 -17.62
CA ILE A 301 -11.11 -0.02 -18.61
C ILE A 301 -9.67 0.47 -18.44
N ALA A 302 -8.98 0.69 -19.55
CA ALA A 302 -7.68 1.31 -19.55
C ALA A 302 -7.75 2.76 -19.05
N TYR A 303 -6.78 3.17 -18.25
CA TYR A 303 -6.59 4.55 -17.83
C TYR A 303 -5.11 4.91 -17.71
N ILE A 304 -4.85 6.21 -17.69
CA ILE A 304 -3.51 6.78 -17.55
C ILE A 304 -3.58 8.01 -16.65
N GLU A 305 -2.48 8.28 -15.97
CA GLU A 305 -2.21 9.58 -15.37
C GLU A 305 -1.34 10.36 -16.35
N HIS A 306 -1.76 11.56 -16.78
CA HIS A 306 -1.05 12.37 -17.76
C HIS A 306 -1.20 13.86 -17.41
N GLY A 307 -0.10 14.60 -17.26
CA GLY A 307 -0.15 16.00 -16.85
C GLY A 307 -0.83 16.21 -15.49
N GLY A 308 -0.76 15.21 -14.60
CA GLY A 308 -1.45 15.21 -13.30
C GLY A 308 -2.98 15.03 -13.37
N GLU A 309 -3.55 14.76 -14.55
CA GLU A 309 -4.97 14.44 -14.74
C GLU A 309 -5.14 12.95 -15.06
N ILE A 310 -6.33 12.40 -14.80
CA ILE A 310 -6.66 11.02 -15.15
C ILE A 310 -7.48 11.01 -16.43
N TYR A 311 -7.06 10.16 -17.36
CA TYR A 311 -7.77 9.90 -18.60
C TYR A 311 -8.06 8.41 -18.76
N THR A 312 -9.21 8.06 -19.31
CA THR A 312 -9.55 6.70 -19.74
C THR A 312 -9.27 6.53 -21.22
N LEU A 313 -8.76 5.37 -21.63
CA LEU A 313 -8.60 5.00 -23.04
C LEU A 313 -9.72 4.05 -23.44
N ALA A 314 -10.09 4.08 -24.72
CA ALA A 314 -11.23 3.34 -25.25
C ALA A 314 -10.99 1.82 -25.41
N VAL A 315 -10.19 1.19 -24.55
CA VAL A 315 -9.81 -0.22 -24.64
C VAL A 315 -9.90 -0.88 -23.27
N THR A 316 -10.53 -2.05 -23.19
CA THR A 316 -10.57 -2.85 -21.97
C THR A 316 -9.34 -3.72 -21.83
N ARG A 317 -9.05 -4.23 -20.64
CA ARG A 317 -7.92 -5.13 -20.38
C ARG A 317 -7.96 -6.39 -21.24
N GLY A 318 -9.14 -7.00 -21.39
CA GLY A 318 -9.32 -8.18 -22.25
C GLY A 318 -8.99 -7.87 -23.70
N LYS A 319 -9.57 -6.79 -24.24
CA LYS A 319 -9.33 -6.36 -25.63
C LYS A 319 -7.86 -5.99 -25.86
N TYR A 320 -7.24 -5.26 -24.94
CA TYR A 320 -5.84 -4.89 -25.03
C TYR A 320 -4.93 -6.12 -25.11
N LYS A 321 -5.18 -7.15 -24.30
CA LYS A 321 -4.42 -8.42 -24.36
C LYS A 321 -4.62 -9.17 -25.67
N GLU A 322 -5.85 -9.22 -26.19
CA GLU A 322 -6.12 -9.81 -27.52
C GLU A 322 -5.33 -9.08 -28.62
N MET A 323 -5.34 -7.74 -28.59
CA MET A 323 -4.62 -6.91 -29.55
C MET A 323 -3.11 -7.08 -29.41
N MET A 324 -2.54 -7.02 -28.20
CA MET A 324 -1.11 -7.24 -27.94
C MET A 324 -0.65 -8.59 -28.48
N LYS A 325 -1.41 -9.66 -28.22
CA LYS A 325 -1.10 -11.00 -28.71
C LYS A 325 -1.10 -11.08 -30.24
N GLU A 326 -2.05 -10.45 -30.91
CA GLU A 326 -2.09 -10.42 -32.38
C GLU A 326 -0.96 -9.55 -32.97
N VAL A 327 -0.64 -8.43 -32.33
CA VAL A 327 0.51 -7.57 -32.70
C VAL A 327 1.82 -8.34 -32.59
N GLU A 328 2.05 -9.07 -31.50
CA GLU A 328 3.22 -9.92 -31.30
C GLU A 328 3.31 -11.02 -32.38
N LEU A 329 2.21 -11.71 -32.69
CA LEU A 329 2.15 -12.71 -33.77
C LEU A 329 2.48 -12.11 -35.14
N ASN A 330 2.11 -10.86 -35.35
CA ASN A 330 2.33 -10.12 -36.60
C ASN A 330 3.65 -9.33 -36.60
N GLN A 331 4.58 -9.64 -35.68
CA GLN A 331 5.92 -9.05 -35.57
C GLN A 331 5.90 -7.53 -35.35
N GLY A 332 4.94 -7.06 -34.55
CA GLY A 332 4.89 -5.69 -34.07
C GLY A 332 5.96 -5.37 -33.03
N GLN A 333 6.12 -4.07 -32.74
CA GLN A 333 7.12 -3.58 -31.78
C GLN A 333 6.50 -3.17 -30.44
N SER A 334 5.17 -3.18 -30.32
CA SER A 334 4.47 -2.96 -29.05
C SER A 334 4.97 -3.93 -27.99
N VAL A 335 5.09 -3.42 -26.77
CA VAL A 335 5.48 -4.21 -25.59
C VAL A 335 4.50 -3.91 -24.47
N ASP A 336 4.15 -4.94 -23.68
CA ASP A 336 3.20 -4.77 -22.59
C ASP A 336 3.85 -4.07 -21.39
N LEU A 337 3.59 -2.77 -21.29
CA LEU A 337 3.99 -1.92 -20.18
C LEU A 337 2.76 -1.48 -19.38
N SER A 338 1.84 -2.43 -19.17
CA SER A 338 0.60 -2.22 -18.41
C SER A 338 0.60 -2.84 -17.02
N GLN A 339 -0.23 -2.28 -16.12
CA GLN A 339 -0.43 -2.72 -14.74
C GLN A 339 -1.94 -2.74 -14.43
N ALA A 340 -2.43 -3.76 -13.72
CA ALA A 340 -3.80 -3.80 -13.23
C ALA A 340 -3.84 -3.23 -11.82
N GLU A 341 -4.77 -2.31 -11.56
CA GLU A 341 -4.82 -1.53 -10.32
C GLU A 341 -6.17 -1.76 -9.61
N ASP A 342 -6.13 -1.74 -8.28
CA ASP A 342 -7.34 -1.89 -7.47
C ASP A 342 -8.24 -0.65 -7.59
N ILE A 343 -9.56 -0.89 -7.61
CA ILE A 343 -10.58 0.16 -7.69
C ILE A 343 -11.67 -0.03 -6.65
N ILE A 344 -12.29 1.08 -6.26
CA ILE A 344 -13.51 1.06 -5.43
C ILE A 344 -14.70 1.21 -6.37
N ILE A 345 -15.46 0.13 -6.56
CA ILE A 345 -16.67 0.11 -7.40
C ILE A 345 -17.86 0.62 -6.60
N GLY A 346 -18.56 1.64 -7.09
CA GLY A 346 -19.80 2.16 -6.49
C GLY A 346 -19.83 3.68 -6.31
N GLN A 347 -20.96 4.20 -5.85
CA GLN A 347 -21.07 5.60 -5.45
C GLN A 347 -20.12 5.83 -4.27
N GLY A 348 -19.16 6.75 -4.43
CA GLY A 348 -18.22 7.11 -3.37
C GLY A 348 -18.99 7.37 -2.08
N GLN A 349 -18.73 6.57 -1.04
CA GLN A 349 -19.35 6.76 0.27
C GLN A 349 -18.87 8.09 0.83
N SER A 350 -19.67 9.13 0.61
CA SER A 350 -19.73 10.27 1.50
C SER A 350 -20.05 9.74 2.89
N LYS A 351 -19.05 9.58 3.75
CA LYS A 351 -19.29 9.46 5.19
C LYS A 351 -20.03 10.73 5.61
N GLU A 352 -21.33 10.58 5.86
CA GLU A 352 -22.15 11.57 6.55
C GLU A 352 -21.45 11.97 7.85
N GLN A 353 -20.91 13.19 7.88
CA GLN A 353 -20.63 13.88 9.14
C GLN A 353 -21.82 14.80 9.45
N PRO A 354 -22.24 14.93 10.72
CA PRO A 354 -23.55 15.44 11.09
C PRO A 354 -23.76 16.91 10.69
N LEU A 355 -24.91 17.14 10.09
CA LEU A 355 -25.57 18.41 9.84
C LEU A 355 -25.53 19.33 11.07
N ILE A 356 -24.79 20.45 11.00
CA ILE A 356 -25.02 21.62 11.86
C ILE A 356 -25.59 22.73 10.97
N THR A 357 -26.85 23.05 11.26
CA THR A 357 -27.77 23.92 10.55
C THR A 357 -27.29 25.39 10.49
N PRO A 358 -27.46 26.10 9.37
CA PRO A 358 -27.04 27.50 9.22
C PRO A 358 -28.07 28.46 9.84
N GLN A 359 -27.60 29.41 10.65
CA GLN A 359 -28.39 30.58 11.04
C GLN A 359 -28.24 31.72 10.03
N GLN A 360 -29.41 32.15 9.54
CA GLN A 360 -29.68 33.27 8.65
C GLN A 360 -29.29 34.62 9.25
N THR A 361 -28.78 35.53 8.40
CA THR A 361 -29.21 36.93 8.26
C THR A 361 -28.80 37.41 6.87
N THR A 362 -29.68 37.32 5.87
CA THR A 362 -30.55 38.41 5.34
C THR A 362 -29.84 39.51 4.51
N SER A 363 -30.09 39.45 3.19
CA SER A 363 -30.51 40.57 2.30
C SER A 363 -29.42 41.58 1.85
N SER A 364 -29.31 42.06 0.60
CA SER A 364 -30.11 41.97 -0.64
C SER A 364 -29.24 42.38 -1.85
N SER A 365 -29.52 41.75 -3.01
CA SER A 365 -29.56 42.26 -4.39
C SER A 365 -28.98 43.65 -4.72
N VAL A 366 -28.08 43.75 -5.74
CA VAL A 366 -28.24 44.53 -7.01
C VAL A 366 -27.12 44.15 -8.02
N GLU A 367 -27.56 43.63 -9.18
CA GLU A 367 -27.14 43.70 -10.61
C GLU A 367 -25.72 44.19 -11.07
N PRO A 368 -25.11 43.59 -12.14
CA PRO A 368 -23.74 43.87 -12.60
C PRO A 368 -23.66 44.88 -13.77
N PRO A 369 -22.52 45.56 -14.01
CA PRO A 369 -22.29 46.26 -15.27
C PRO A 369 -21.23 45.59 -16.15
N GLN A 370 -21.64 45.25 -17.38
CA GLN A 370 -20.78 45.09 -18.55
C GLN A 370 -20.09 46.42 -18.90
N TYR A 371 -18.84 46.36 -19.37
CA TYR A 371 -18.30 47.34 -20.31
C TYR A 371 -17.49 46.65 -21.42
N LYS A 372 -18.05 46.69 -22.63
CA LYS A 372 -17.32 46.61 -23.90
C LYS A 372 -16.70 47.98 -24.17
N GLN A 373 -15.45 48.03 -24.65
CA GLN A 373 -15.01 49.09 -25.57
C GLN A 373 -13.92 48.59 -26.51
N GLN A 374 -14.16 48.82 -27.81
CA GLN A 374 -13.37 48.49 -28.98
C GLN A 374 -12.23 49.49 -29.22
N VAL A 375 -11.07 48.94 -29.65
CA VAL A 375 -10.02 49.34 -30.63
C VAL A 375 -9.93 50.79 -31.16
N PRO A 376 -8.72 51.28 -31.53
CA PRO A 376 -8.29 51.21 -32.95
C PRO A 376 -6.78 50.88 -33.20
N PRO A 377 -6.38 50.57 -34.46
CA PRO A 377 -5.12 49.90 -34.82
C PRO A 377 -3.99 50.89 -35.15
N ILE A 378 -2.73 50.50 -34.94
CA ILE A 378 -1.56 51.23 -35.47
C ILE A 378 -0.40 50.27 -35.81
N THR A 379 0.01 50.28 -37.07
CA THR A 379 1.24 49.68 -37.64
C THR A 379 1.87 50.77 -38.54
N PRO A 380 3.09 50.61 -39.10
CA PRO A 380 4.45 50.47 -38.55
C PRO A 380 5.28 51.77 -38.79
N THR A 381 6.60 51.78 -38.51
CA THR A 381 7.71 52.01 -39.49
C THR A 381 8.96 52.70 -38.86
N ASN A 382 10.14 52.21 -39.29
CA ASN A 382 11.46 52.87 -39.41
C ASN A 382 12.43 52.78 -38.22
N GLN A 383 13.71 52.40 -38.35
CA GLN A 383 14.58 51.95 -39.46
C GLN A 383 15.94 51.51 -38.82
N PRO A 384 16.86 50.87 -39.57
CA PRO A 384 17.90 49.96 -39.09
C PRO A 384 19.24 50.63 -38.76
N LEU A 385 20.02 50.01 -37.89
CA LEU A 385 21.46 50.22 -37.75
C LEU A 385 22.15 48.86 -37.56
N GLN A 386 22.61 48.26 -38.66
CA GLN A 386 23.92 47.57 -38.64
C GLN A 386 25.00 48.67 -38.63
N PRO A 387 26.13 48.49 -37.92
CA PRO A 387 27.29 47.81 -38.52
C PRO A 387 27.92 46.81 -37.54
N GLU A 388 28.25 45.60 -38.00
CA GLU A 388 29.56 45.24 -38.55
C GLU A 388 30.67 45.13 -37.48
N THR A 389 31.23 43.93 -37.45
CA THR A 389 32.64 43.60 -37.15
C THR A 389 33.08 43.47 -35.69
N SER A 390 33.41 42.21 -35.37
CA SER A 390 34.56 41.77 -34.59
C SER A 390 35.49 42.90 -34.10
N GLN A 391 35.43 43.22 -32.82
CA GLN A 391 36.62 43.66 -32.09
C GLN A 391 36.43 43.49 -30.59
N MET A 392 37.49 43.00 -29.97
CA MET A 392 37.69 42.72 -28.56
C MET A 392 37.17 43.82 -27.61
N LEU A 393 36.44 43.44 -26.55
CA LEU A 393 36.48 44.09 -25.24
C LEU A 393 36.76 42.98 -24.21
N GLN A 394 38.01 42.68 -23.87
CA GLN A 394 38.82 43.41 -22.90
C GLN A 394 38.03 43.84 -21.65
N SER A 395 38.14 42.98 -20.63
CA SER A 395 38.23 43.33 -19.20
C SER A 395 37.39 44.53 -18.75
N GLN A 396 36.07 44.34 -18.64
CA GLN A 396 35.24 45.23 -17.82
C GLN A 396 35.02 44.62 -16.44
N GLN A 397 35.44 45.43 -15.48
CA GLN A 397 35.37 45.27 -14.03
C GLN A 397 33.96 44.87 -13.59
N VAL A 398 33.87 43.83 -12.76
CA VAL A 398 32.63 43.33 -12.14
C VAL A 398 32.00 44.47 -11.33
N ASN A 399 30.91 45.06 -11.82
CA ASN A 399 30.20 46.13 -11.14
C ASN A 399 29.09 45.50 -10.25
N PRO A 400 29.10 45.70 -8.92
CA PRO A 400 28.26 44.96 -7.97
C PRO A 400 26.79 45.43 -7.86
N ASN A 401 26.23 46.09 -8.88
CA ASN A 401 24.82 46.54 -8.84
C ASN A 401 23.94 45.72 -9.80
N LEU A 402 23.66 44.47 -9.41
CA LEU A 402 22.79 43.54 -10.14
C LEU A 402 21.37 44.08 -10.36
N LEU A 403 20.86 44.93 -9.45
CA LEU A 403 19.52 45.52 -9.55
C LEU A 403 19.36 46.44 -10.79
N ASN A 404 20.40 47.21 -11.14
CA ASN A 404 20.37 48.08 -12.32
C ASN A 404 20.65 47.30 -13.60
N THR A 405 21.49 46.26 -13.53
CA THR A 405 21.80 45.39 -14.67
C THR A 405 20.61 44.48 -15.02
N ALA A 406 19.88 43.94 -14.04
CA ALA A 406 18.67 43.14 -14.27
C ALA A 406 17.52 43.98 -14.88
N THR A 407 17.45 45.27 -14.56
CA THR A 407 16.48 46.19 -15.17
C THR A 407 16.87 46.54 -16.62
N ALA A 408 18.18 46.57 -16.93
CA ALA A 408 18.71 46.84 -18.28
C ALA A 408 18.80 45.57 -19.18
N LEU A 409 18.91 44.38 -18.57
CA LEU A 409 18.85 43.07 -19.24
C LEU A 409 17.38 42.71 -19.54
N SER A 410 16.72 43.52 -20.36
CA SER A 410 15.31 43.34 -20.74
C SER A 410 15.05 42.20 -21.74
N GLY A 411 15.96 41.24 -21.88
CA GLY A 411 15.92 40.17 -22.90
C GLY A 411 15.15 38.92 -22.47
N SER A 412 15.57 38.24 -21.40
CA SER A 412 14.89 37.05 -20.87
C SER A 412 15.36 36.69 -19.45
N MET A 413 14.53 36.02 -18.64
CA MET A 413 14.95 35.50 -17.32
C MET A 413 16.07 34.45 -17.44
N GLN A 414 16.19 33.81 -18.62
CA GLN A 414 17.28 32.91 -18.95
C GLN A 414 18.64 33.63 -18.99
N ASP A 415 18.69 34.91 -19.40
CA ASP A 415 19.91 35.70 -19.40
C ASP A 415 20.40 36.01 -17.98
N LEU A 416 19.47 36.23 -17.04
CA LEU A 416 19.79 36.36 -15.62
C LEU A 416 20.43 35.07 -15.08
N LEU A 417 19.82 33.91 -15.36
CA LEU A 417 20.34 32.61 -14.94
C LEU A 417 21.71 32.31 -15.58
N ASN A 418 21.90 32.62 -16.86
CA ASN A 418 23.17 32.47 -17.57
C ASN A 418 24.24 33.39 -16.98
N TYR A 419 23.90 34.64 -16.66
CA TYR A 419 24.80 35.59 -16.01
C TYR A 419 25.22 35.11 -14.62
N VAL A 420 24.27 34.63 -13.81
CA VAL A 420 24.55 34.07 -12.48
C VAL A 420 25.45 32.84 -12.61
N ASN A 421 25.17 31.93 -13.54
CA ASN A 421 26.00 30.74 -13.78
C ASN A 421 27.44 31.11 -14.21
N ALA A 422 27.59 32.12 -15.08
CA ALA A 422 28.90 32.65 -15.47
C ALA A 422 29.62 33.32 -14.29
N GLY A 423 28.89 34.05 -13.44
CA GLY A 423 29.40 34.70 -12.23
C GLY A 423 29.88 33.69 -11.18
N LEU A 424 29.07 32.67 -10.89
CA LEU A 424 29.41 31.57 -9.98
C LEU A 424 30.63 30.77 -10.42
N THR A 425 30.92 30.75 -11.73
CA THR A 425 32.10 30.08 -12.30
C THR A 425 33.37 30.95 -12.20
N LYS A 426 33.25 32.28 -12.21
CA LYS A 426 34.39 33.22 -12.19
C LYS A 426 34.78 33.67 -10.78
N GLU A 427 33.81 33.82 -9.90
CA GLU A 427 34.05 34.26 -8.53
C GLU A 427 34.51 33.08 -7.67
N ILE A 428 35.55 33.29 -6.86
CA ILE A 428 36.19 32.27 -6.02
C ILE A 428 35.88 32.47 -4.54
N ASP A 429 35.48 33.69 -4.16
CA ASP A 429 35.04 34.03 -2.81
C ASP A 429 33.62 33.53 -2.58
N SER A 430 33.48 32.57 -1.66
CA SER A 430 32.19 31.97 -1.32
C SER A 430 31.16 32.98 -0.82
N ASN A 431 31.57 34.04 -0.11
CA ASN A 431 30.63 35.05 0.36
C ASN A 431 29.99 35.81 -0.82
N LYS A 432 30.79 36.18 -1.81
CA LYS A 432 30.30 36.84 -3.02
C LYS A 432 29.44 35.93 -3.88
N GLN A 433 29.77 34.63 -3.96
CA GLN A 433 28.91 33.65 -4.62
C GLN A 433 27.53 33.57 -3.95
N ILE A 434 27.49 33.59 -2.61
CA ILE A 434 26.24 33.58 -1.83
C ILE A 434 25.45 34.88 -2.06
N ASP A 435 26.12 36.03 -2.05
CA ASP A 435 25.48 37.34 -2.31
C ASP A 435 24.86 37.38 -3.73
N LEU A 436 25.58 36.87 -4.75
CA LEU A 436 25.06 36.72 -6.12
C LEU A 436 23.79 35.86 -6.18
N ILE A 437 23.77 34.72 -5.50
CA ILE A 437 22.59 33.83 -5.44
C ILE A 437 21.41 34.54 -4.76
N LYS A 438 21.67 35.24 -3.66
CA LYS A 438 20.64 35.99 -2.90
C LYS A 438 20.05 37.14 -3.72
N GLU A 439 20.89 37.90 -4.41
CA GLU A 439 20.45 38.98 -5.30
C GLU A 439 19.64 38.44 -6.48
N ALA A 440 20.05 37.33 -7.08
CA ALA A 440 19.29 36.66 -8.13
C ALA A 440 17.92 36.19 -7.66
N ALA A 441 17.83 35.53 -6.50
CA ALA A 441 16.56 35.11 -5.92
C ALA A 441 15.62 36.30 -5.64
N THR A 442 16.18 37.41 -5.15
CA THR A 442 15.43 38.65 -4.88
C THR A 442 14.91 39.28 -6.18
N ALA A 443 15.73 39.31 -7.22
CA ALA A 443 15.35 39.83 -8.53
C ALA A 443 14.24 38.99 -9.18
N ILE A 444 14.30 37.67 -9.08
CA ILE A 444 13.27 36.76 -9.60
C ILE A 444 11.93 37.03 -8.91
N LEU A 445 11.88 37.07 -7.58
CA LEU A 445 10.62 37.25 -6.84
C LEU A 445 10.00 38.65 -7.02
N ASN A 446 10.84 39.69 -7.16
CA ASN A 446 10.39 41.07 -7.37
C ASN A 446 10.06 41.42 -8.82
N ASN A 447 10.26 40.50 -9.77
CA ASN A 447 9.93 40.77 -11.17
C ASN A 447 8.42 40.96 -11.35
N GLU A 448 7.99 42.17 -11.72
CA GLU A 448 6.58 42.51 -11.92
C GLU A 448 6.01 41.94 -13.22
N LYS A 449 6.87 41.59 -14.20
CA LYS A 449 6.45 41.04 -15.50
C LYS A 449 6.19 39.53 -15.47
N SER A 450 6.73 38.83 -14.47
CA SER A 450 6.59 37.38 -14.34
C SER A 450 5.39 37.00 -13.50
N ASP A 451 4.64 35.99 -13.96
CA ASP A 451 3.60 35.39 -13.14
C ASP A 451 4.20 34.51 -12.02
N ILE A 452 3.34 34.02 -11.12
CA ILE A 452 3.77 33.20 -9.97
C ILE A 452 4.44 31.89 -10.43
N ALA A 453 3.97 31.28 -11.52
CA ALA A 453 4.50 30.02 -12.02
C ALA A 453 5.91 30.21 -12.62
N GLU A 454 6.12 31.30 -13.36
CA GLU A 454 7.43 31.66 -13.91
C GLU A 454 8.41 32.01 -12.77
N LYS A 455 7.97 32.75 -11.75
CA LYS A 455 8.79 33.01 -10.54
C LYS A 455 9.20 31.70 -9.86
N GLN A 456 8.26 30.79 -9.67
CA GLN A 456 8.51 29.48 -9.08
C GLN A 456 9.51 28.67 -9.91
N ALA A 457 9.31 28.55 -11.22
CA ALA A 457 10.22 27.82 -12.10
C ALA A 457 11.66 28.38 -12.06
N ASN A 458 11.81 29.69 -12.03
CA ASN A 458 13.13 30.34 -12.00
C ASN A 458 13.83 30.20 -10.64
N ILE A 459 13.09 30.25 -9.53
CA ILE A 459 13.64 29.94 -8.19
C ILE A 459 14.11 28.48 -8.12
N ILE A 460 13.32 27.55 -8.68
CA ILE A 460 13.66 26.12 -8.74
C ILE A 460 14.94 25.92 -9.57
N ALA A 461 15.03 26.53 -10.75
CA ALA A 461 16.22 26.46 -11.60
C ALA A 461 17.47 27.04 -10.93
N LEU A 462 17.32 28.14 -10.17
CA LEU A 462 18.42 28.74 -9.40
C LEU A 462 18.92 27.79 -8.29
N ALA A 463 18.01 27.15 -7.57
CA ALA A 463 18.34 26.17 -6.55
C ALA A 463 19.06 24.94 -7.16
N GLU A 464 18.55 24.42 -8.27
CA GLU A 464 19.14 23.29 -9.00
C GLU A 464 20.56 23.61 -9.50
N ASN A 465 20.75 24.77 -10.12
CA ASN A 465 22.05 25.24 -10.56
C ASN A 465 23.03 25.38 -9.39
N THR A 466 22.57 25.88 -8.24
CA THR A 466 23.41 26.01 -7.03
C THR A 466 23.88 24.65 -6.51
N VAL A 467 22.96 23.67 -6.45
CA VAL A 467 23.27 22.33 -5.95
C VAL A 467 24.20 21.55 -6.90
N ASN A 468 23.97 21.67 -8.21
CA ASN A 468 24.70 20.92 -9.24
C ASN A 468 25.99 21.59 -9.74
N ASN A 469 26.29 22.82 -9.30
CA ASN A 469 27.53 23.50 -9.70
C ASN A 469 28.77 22.80 -9.12
N LYS A 470 29.64 22.30 -9.99
CA LYS A 470 30.88 21.60 -9.62
C LYS A 470 31.97 22.53 -9.05
N ASN A 471 31.88 23.83 -9.29
CA ASN A 471 32.85 24.84 -8.85
C ASN A 471 32.52 25.39 -7.46
N LEU A 472 31.31 25.18 -6.95
CA LEU A 472 30.91 25.58 -5.60
C LEU A 472 31.41 24.57 -4.58
N LYS A 473 32.08 25.06 -3.53
CA LYS A 473 32.48 24.24 -2.37
C LYS A 473 31.23 23.71 -1.65
N PRO A 474 31.31 22.53 -1.00
CA PRO A 474 30.24 21.94 -0.19
C PRO A 474 29.49 22.94 0.72
N ASP A 475 30.21 23.74 1.51
CA ASP A 475 29.60 24.71 2.43
C ASP A 475 28.94 25.89 1.71
N ALA A 476 29.51 26.31 0.57
CA ALA A 476 28.94 27.38 -0.25
C ALA A 476 27.62 26.96 -0.90
N LYS A 477 27.47 25.68 -1.28
CA LYS A 477 26.19 25.11 -1.74
C LYS A 477 25.13 25.19 -0.65
N VAL A 478 25.47 24.76 0.58
CA VAL A 478 24.57 24.84 1.75
C VAL A 478 24.14 26.27 2.02
N ALA A 479 25.10 27.20 2.09
CA ALA A 479 24.81 28.60 2.36
C ALA A 479 23.99 29.27 1.23
N GLY A 480 24.29 28.95 -0.04
CA GLY A 480 23.57 29.47 -1.20
C GLY A 480 22.10 29.03 -1.22
N VAL A 481 21.83 27.74 -1.03
CA VAL A 481 20.46 27.23 -0.92
C VAL A 481 19.73 27.82 0.29
N ASN A 482 20.39 27.94 1.43
CA ASN A 482 19.81 28.58 2.61
C ASN A 482 19.44 30.06 2.37
N ALA A 483 20.22 30.77 1.56
CA ALA A 483 19.90 32.13 1.16
C ALA A 483 18.65 32.19 0.25
N VAL A 484 18.48 31.22 -0.66
CA VAL A 484 17.24 31.08 -1.46
C VAL A 484 16.03 30.84 -0.57
N LEU A 485 16.12 29.92 0.39
CA LEU A 485 15.05 29.61 1.36
C LEU A 485 14.64 30.85 2.19
N GLU A 486 15.61 31.60 2.72
CA GLU A 486 15.33 32.85 3.45
C GLU A 486 14.73 33.95 2.55
N THR A 487 15.09 33.98 1.27
CA THR A 487 14.55 34.97 0.32
C THR A 487 13.07 34.68 0.03
N ILE A 488 12.71 33.41 -0.18
CA ILE A 488 11.31 32.95 -0.32
C ILE A 488 10.48 33.34 0.91
N LYS A 489 11.02 33.13 2.12
CA LYS A 489 10.37 33.49 3.38
C LYS A 489 10.01 34.97 3.46
N ASN A 490 11.00 35.83 3.19
CA ASN A 490 10.93 37.27 3.43
C ASN A 490 10.20 38.04 2.34
N ASP A 491 9.97 37.44 1.17
CA ASP A 491 9.18 38.06 0.12
C ASP A 491 7.77 38.45 0.60
N GLN A 492 7.27 39.62 0.24
CA GLN A 492 5.95 40.09 0.66
C GLN A 492 4.89 39.95 -0.44
N ASN A 493 5.31 39.65 -1.68
CA ASN A 493 4.46 39.68 -2.86
C ASN A 493 3.89 38.29 -3.23
N THR A 494 4.51 37.21 -2.74
CA THR A 494 4.09 35.83 -2.98
C THR A 494 3.18 35.33 -1.85
N PRO A 495 1.99 34.77 -2.17
CA PRO A 495 1.14 34.11 -1.18
C PRO A 495 1.87 33.00 -0.42
N ASN A 496 1.61 32.85 0.89
CA ASN A 496 2.29 31.84 1.72
C ASN A 496 2.09 30.39 1.23
N LEU A 497 0.95 30.10 0.60
CA LEU A 497 0.69 28.79 -0.01
C LEU A 497 1.65 28.52 -1.17
N GLU A 498 1.95 29.52 -1.99
CA GLU A 498 2.89 29.39 -3.11
C GLU A 498 4.34 29.33 -2.61
N LYS A 499 4.67 30.05 -1.54
CA LYS A 499 5.95 29.87 -0.83
C LYS A 499 6.12 28.44 -0.34
N SER A 500 5.06 27.83 0.17
CA SER A 500 5.08 26.43 0.64
C SER A 500 5.49 25.47 -0.50
N LYS A 501 4.92 25.65 -1.71
CA LYS A 501 5.28 24.86 -2.89
C LYS A 501 6.71 25.10 -3.37
N MET A 502 7.21 26.34 -3.29
CA MET A 502 8.61 26.65 -3.61
C MET A 502 9.58 25.96 -2.64
N LEU A 503 9.23 25.91 -1.34
CA LEU A 503 10.03 25.19 -0.33
C LEU A 503 10.04 23.69 -0.60
N GLU A 504 8.88 23.08 -0.86
CA GLU A 504 8.75 21.66 -1.20
C GLU A 504 9.60 21.28 -2.42
N ALA A 505 9.49 22.03 -3.52
CA ALA A 505 10.26 21.78 -4.74
C ALA A 505 11.78 21.93 -4.52
N THR A 506 12.19 22.91 -3.70
CA THR A 506 13.61 23.09 -3.34
C THR A 506 14.11 21.89 -2.53
N VAL A 507 13.32 21.37 -1.60
CA VAL A 507 13.66 20.16 -0.83
C VAL A 507 13.79 18.93 -1.74
N ALA A 508 12.92 18.78 -2.74
CA ALA A 508 13.03 17.69 -3.71
C ALA A 508 14.36 17.71 -4.47
N ILE A 509 14.81 18.89 -4.93
CA ILE A 509 16.13 19.07 -5.57
C ILE A 509 17.27 18.66 -4.62
N ILE A 510 17.21 19.09 -3.36
CA ILE A 510 18.25 18.80 -2.35
C ILE A 510 18.37 17.28 -2.14
N LEU A 511 17.25 16.59 -1.89
CA LEU A 511 17.27 15.17 -1.55
C LEU A 511 17.66 14.30 -2.76
N ASN A 512 17.26 14.71 -3.97
CA ASN A 512 17.54 14.01 -5.22
C ASN A 512 18.90 14.33 -5.85
N SER A 513 19.72 15.19 -5.23
CA SER A 513 21.06 15.47 -5.73
C SER A 513 22.07 14.41 -5.30
N GLU A 514 22.87 13.92 -6.26
CA GLU A 514 24.06 13.10 -6.02
C GLU A 514 25.29 13.93 -5.59
N ASN A 515 25.24 15.26 -5.77
CA ASN A 515 26.36 16.17 -5.52
C ASN A 515 26.42 16.68 -4.06
N LEU A 516 25.61 16.10 -3.16
CA LEU A 516 25.49 16.48 -1.76
C LEU A 516 25.63 15.25 -0.87
N GLU A 517 26.50 15.37 0.14
CA GLU A 517 26.65 14.39 1.21
C GLU A 517 25.42 14.40 2.16
N PRO A 518 25.13 13.29 2.86
CA PRO A 518 23.98 13.17 3.75
C PRO A 518 23.86 14.28 4.80
N ASN A 519 24.98 14.70 5.40
CA ASN A 519 25.00 15.79 6.38
C ASN A 519 24.57 17.13 5.76
N GLN A 520 24.94 17.39 4.51
CA GLN A 520 24.55 18.61 3.81
C GLN A 520 23.05 18.62 3.49
N LYS A 521 22.54 17.47 2.99
CA LYS A 521 21.10 17.27 2.76
C LYS A 521 20.30 17.52 4.04
N GLN A 522 20.78 16.99 5.16
CA GLN A 522 20.16 17.21 6.47
C GLN A 522 20.11 18.68 6.87
N GLN A 523 21.23 19.41 6.77
CA GLN A 523 21.29 20.82 7.17
C GLN A 523 20.33 21.69 6.34
N MET A 524 20.28 21.47 5.02
CA MET A 524 19.38 22.22 4.13
C MET A 524 17.91 21.86 4.39
N LEU A 525 17.59 20.58 4.66
CA LEU A 525 16.24 20.15 5.02
C LEU A 525 15.78 20.80 6.33
N GLU A 526 16.60 20.76 7.37
CA GLU A 526 16.26 21.34 8.68
C GLU A 526 15.98 22.84 8.56
N LYS A 527 16.74 23.53 7.69
CA LYS A 527 16.51 24.94 7.39
C LYS A 527 15.19 25.16 6.64
N ALA A 528 14.86 24.33 5.65
CA ALA A 528 13.60 24.42 4.93
C ALA A 528 12.39 24.21 5.85
N VAL A 529 12.48 23.27 6.80
CA VAL A 529 11.47 23.05 7.85
C VAL A 529 11.33 24.30 8.73
N ASP A 530 12.42 24.88 9.21
CA ASP A 530 12.37 26.10 10.05
C ASP A 530 11.76 27.29 9.31
N VAL A 531 12.09 27.43 8.02
CA VAL A 531 11.50 28.46 7.15
C VAL A 531 10.01 28.20 6.96
N GLY A 532 9.60 26.96 6.66
CA GLY A 532 8.19 26.58 6.51
C GLY A 532 7.35 26.85 7.75
N LEU A 533 7.88 26.52 8.94
CA LEU A 533 7.22 26.77 10.22
C LEU A 533 7.12 28.27 10.56
N SER A 534 7.91 29.13 9.93
CA SER A 534 7.87 30.58 10.11
C SER A 534 6.86 31.31 9.20
N LEU A 535 6.13 30.59 8.35
CA LEU A 535 5.04 31.16 7.55
C LEU A 535 3.89 31.65 8.45
N LYS A 536 3.18 32.70 8.01
CA LYS A 536 2.25 33.45 8.87
C LYS A 536 0.93 32.72 9.15
N ASP A 537 0.50 31.81 8.28
CA ASP A 537 -0.78 31.10 8.40
C ASP A 537 -0.59 29.60 8.64
N ASP A 538 -1.44 29.05 9.50
CA ASP A 538 -1.39 27.67 9.96
C ASP A 538 -1.54 26.66 8.82
N ALA A 539 -2.38 26.98 7.83
CA ALA A 539 -2.63 26.13 6.67
C ALA A 539 -1.35 25.96 5.82
N SER A 540 -0.64 27.04 5.51
CA SER A 540 0.62 26.98 4.75
C SER A 540 1.73 26.27 5.53
N ARG A 541 1.80 26.47 6.86
CA ARG A 541 2.74 25.71 7.71
C ARG A 541 2.45 24.20 7.64
N ALA A 542 1.18 23.80 7.74
CA ALA A 542 0.78 22.40 7.66
C ALA A 542 1.07 21.80 6.28
N VAL A 543 0.73 22.51 5.20
CA VAL A 543 1.03 22.10 3.82
C VAL A 543 2.54 21.95 3.59
N THR A 544 3.35 22.87 4.12
CA THR A 544 4.81 22.78 3.99
C THR A 544 5.37 21.53 4.68
N ILE A 545 4.93 21.24 5.91
CA ILE A 545 5.39 20.06 6.64
C ILE A 545 4.95 18.77 5.95
N ASP A 546 3.71 18.72 5.45
CA ASP A 546 3.18 17.55 4.76
C ASP A 546 3.88 17.29 3.42
N GLY A 547 4.15 18.34 2.64
CA GLY A 547 4.93 18.25 1.39
C GLY A 547 6.37 17.81 1.64
N ILE A 548 7.05 18.37 2.65
CA ILE A 548 8.40 17.94 3.03
C ILE A 548 8.41 16.46 3.48
N LYS A 549 7.42 16.03 4.25
CA LYS A 549 7.23 14.63 4.67
C LYS A 549 7.13 13.71 3.44
N ASP A 550 6.29 14.06 2.46
CA ASP A 550 6.12 13.27 1.24
C ASP A 550 7.42 13.17 0.44
N VAL A 551 8.18 14.26 0.32
CA VAL A 551 9.47 14.27 -0.39
C VAL A 551 10.50 13.35 0.29
N VAL A 552 10.58 13.36 1.62
CA VAL A 552 11.49 12.46 2.38
C VAL A 552 11.10 10.99 2.24
N ILE A 553 9.80 10.68 2.18
CA ILE A 553 9.32 9.30 1.99
C ILE A 553 9.63 8.81 0.56
N LYS A 554 9.32 9.63 -0.46
CA LYS A 554 9.41 9.28 -1.89
C LYS A 554 10.84 9.22 -2.44
N THR A 555 11.82 9.89 -1.82
CA THR A 555 13.19 9.88 -2.36
C THR A 555 13.87 8.50 -2.23
N ASN A 556 14.49 8.03 -3.32
CA ASN A 556 15.17 6.73 -3.37
C ASN A 556 16.68 6.83 -3.05
N LEU A 557 17.24 8.05 -2.97
CA LEU A 557 18.67 8.29 -2.73
C LEU A 557 19.05 8.33 -1.24
N LEU A 558 18.10 8.12 -0.34
CA LEU A 558 18.35 8.07 1.10
C LEU A 558 18.22 6.64 1.63
N SER A 559 19.18 6.22 2.43
CA SER A 559 19.07 5.03 3.28
C SER A 559 17.92 5.18 4.30
N ASN A 560 17.38 4.07 4.77
CA ASN A 560 16.33 4.10 5.79
C ASN A 560 16.79 4.81 7.08
N THR A 561 18.07 4.69 7.45
CA THR A 561 18.67 5.44 8.57
C THR A 561 18.59 6.94 8.37
N GLU A 562 18.88 7.43 7.15
CA GLU A 562 18.77 8.85 6.83
C GLU A 562 17.31 9.29 6.81
N LYS A 563 16.42 8.52 6.17
CA LYS A 563 14.97 8.80 6.18
C LYS A 563 14.42 8.88 7.60
N GLN A 564 14.81 7.96 8.48
CA GLN A 564 14.40 7.94 9.89
C GLN A 564 14.85 9.22 10.61
N LYS A 565 16.12 9.62 10.43
CA LYS A 565 16.67 10.83 11.05
C LYS A 565 15.96 12.11 10.56
N LEU A 566 15.73 12.21 9.25
CA LEU A 566 15.09 13.38 8.63
C LEU A 566 13.60 13.45 9.00
N LEU A 567 12.85 12.37 8.82
CA LEU A 567 11.42 12.33 9.14
C LEU A 567 11.18 12.51 10.65
N GLY A 568 12.04 11.94 11.51
CA GLY A 568 12.00 12.17 12.95
C GLY A 568 12.24 13.64 13.34
N SER A 569 13.15 14.33 12.65
CA SER A 569 13.39 15.77 12.83
C SER A 569 12.16 16.61 12.40
N VAL A 570 11.55 16.28 11.25
CA VAL A 570 10.32 16.93 10.76
C VAL A 570 9.16 16.74 11.74
N LEU A 571 8.95 15.51 12.22
CA LEU A 571 7.90 15.19 13.19
C LEU A 571 8.11 15.96 14.49
N LYS A 572 9.32 15.92 15.05
CA LYS A 572 9.66 16.61 16.30
C LYS A 572 9.37 18.12 16.19
N LYS A 573 9.89 18.77 15.15
CA LYS A 573 9.68 20.21 14.93
C LYS A 573 8.20 20.55 14.68
N GLY A 574 7.48 19.75 13.91
CA GLY A 574 6.05 19.95 13.64
C GLY A 574 5.17 19.81 14.88
N VAL A 575 5.52 18.88 15.78
CA VAL A 575 4.85 18.71 17.09
C VAL A 575 5.17 19.87 18.03
N GLU A 576 6.44 20.24 18.17
CA GLU A 576 6.87 21.37 19.02
C GLU A 576 6.22 22.69 18.59
N ALA A 577 6.01 22.88 17.29
CA ALA A 577 5.32 24.04 16.73
C ALA A 577 3.78 23.97 16.78
N GLN A 578 3.20 22.84 17.23
CA GLN A 578 1.75 22.59 17.28
C GLN A 578 1.03 22.73 15.92
N VAL A 579 1.72 22.42 14.83
CA VAL A 579 1.19 22.54 13.46
C VAL A 579 0.55 21.22 12.98
N LEU A 580 1.01 20.09 13.49
CA LEU A 580 0.53 18.77 13.11
C LEU A 580 -0.71 18.37 13.93
N SER A 581 -1.79 18.00 13.25
CA SER A 581 -2.95 17.38 13.89
C SER A 581 -2.57 16.02 14.51
N PRO A 582 -3.30 15.51 15.53
CA PRO A 582 -3.04 14.18 16.09
C PRO A 582 -3.04 13.06 15.05
N ALA A 583 -3.89 13.15 14.03
CA ALA A 583 -3.94 12.20 12.92
C ALA A 583 -2.67 12.25 12.06
N GLN A 584 -2.16 13.44 11.73
CA GLN A 584 -0.91 13.60 10.99
C GLN A 584 0.30 13.12 11.81
N GLN A 585 0.34 13.40 13.12
CA GLN A 585 1.39 12.90 14.01
C GLN A 585 1.40 11.37 14.02
N GLN A 586 0.23 10.75 14.14
CA GLN A 586 0.08 9.30 14.12
C GLN A 586 0.52 8.70 12.79
N LEU A 587 0.12 9.30 11.67
CA LEU A 587 0.51 8.82 10.33
C LEU A 587 2.03 8.93 10.11
N MET A 588 2.63 10.06 10.47
CA MET A 588 4.09 10.24 10.40
C MET A 588 4.83 9.26 11.31
N GLN A 589 4.30 9.00 12.51
CA GLN A 589 4.86 8.01 13.42
C GLN A 589 4.77 6.59 12.81
N GLN A 590 3.65 6.23 12.18
CA GLN A 590 3.52 4.94 11.49
C GLN A 590 4.53 4.79 10.34
N HIS A 591 4.75 5.84 9.54
CA HIS A 591 5.79 5.81 8.51
C HIS A 591 7.19 5.65 9.11
N LEU A 592 7.48 6.35 10.20
CA LEU A 592 8.75 6.23 10.91
C LEU A 592 8.96 4.82 11.49
N ASP A 593 7.91 4.24 12.07
CA ASP A 593 7.92 2.88 12.61
C ASP A 593 8.15 1.85 11.50
N LYS A 594 7.50 2.02 10.34
CA LYS A 594 7.70 1.15 9.16
C LYS A 594 9.13 1.24 8.62
N ILE A 595 9.68 2.44 8.45
CA ILE A 595 11.08 2.64 8.01
C ILE A 595 12.06 2.02 9.01
N THR A 596 11.78 2.17 10.31
CA THR A 596 12.59 1.60 11.39
C THR A 596 12.53 0.08 11.39
N ALA A 597 11.33 -0.50 11.22
CA ALA A 597 11.12 -1.94 11.11
C ALA A 597 11.89 -2.55 9.94
N GLU A 598 11.80 -1.95 8.74
CA GLU A 598 12.55 -2.38 7.55
C GLU A 598 14.07 -2.31 7.75
N GLN A 599 14.57 -1.26 8.43
CA GLN A 599 16.00 -1.15 8.74
C GLN A 599 16.45 -2.21 9.74
N ILE A 600 15.68 -2.43 10.82
CA ILE A 600 15.95 -3.50 11.81
C ILE A 600 15.95 -4.86 11.11
N LYS A 601 14.99 -5.11 10.21
CA LYS A 601 14.94 -6.32 9.39
C LYS A 601 16.23 -6.49 8.60
N LYS A 602 16.63 -5.50 7.80
CA LYS A 602 17.84 -5.53 6.98
C LYS A 602 19.12 -5.78 7.81
N ASP A 603 19.28 -5.06 8.92
CA ASP A 603 20.45 -5.20 9.80
C ASP A 603 20.48 -6.57 10.49
N THR A 604 19.32 -7.10 10.87
CA THR A 604 19.19 -8.41 11.48
C THR A 604 19.57 -9.52 10.50
N ILE A 605 19.05 -9.47 9.27
CA ILE A 605 19.36 -10.45 8.23
C ILE A 605 20.82 -10.38 7.81
N LYS A 606 21.40 -9.18 7.75
CA LYS A 606 22.84 -9.05 7.55
C LYS A 606 23.63 -9.81 8.62
N LYS A 607 23.30 -9.63 9.91
CA LYS A 607 23.95 -10.36 11.01
C LYS A 607 23.77 -11.87 10.93
N VAL A 608 22.57 -12.33 10.55
CA VAL A 608 22.30 -13.77 10.35
C VAL A 608 23.15 -14.33 9.22
N ASN A 609 23.21 -13.65 8.08
CA ASN A 609 24.10 -14.03 6.97
C ASN A 609 25.56 -14.06 7.40
N ASP A 610 26.04 -13.02 8.11
CA ASP A 610 27.42 -12.99 8.62
C ASP A 610 27.74 -14.22 9.50
N ILE A 611 26.79 -14.69 10.32
CA ILE A 611 26.93 -15.93 11.11
C ILE A 611 26.88 -17.18 10.25
N LEU A 612 25.94 -17.27 9.30
CA LEU A 612 25.76 -18.44 8.44
C LEU A 612 26.95 -18.65 7.51
N PHE A 613 27.53 -17.57 6.98
CA PHE A 613 28.69 -17.61 6.08
C PHE A 613 30.04 -17.60 6.79
N ASP A 614 30.10 -17.42 8.12
CA ASP A 614 31.34 -17.53 8.87
C ASP A 614 31.86 -18.99 8.85
N PRO A 615 33.00 -19.28 8.19
CA PRO A 615 33.54 -20.63 8.09
C PRO A 615 34.12 -21.16 9.41
N LEU A 616 34.36 -20.31 10.40
CA LEU A 616 34.95 -20.70 11.69
C LEU A 616 33.89 -21.14 12.72
N SER A 617 32.62 -20.81 12.48
CA SER A 617 31.52 -21.20 13.36
C SER A 617 30.99 -22.58 13.00
N ASN A 618 30.95 -23.51 13.96
CA ASN A 618 30.26 -24.80 13.80
C ASN A 618 28.74 -24.64 13.99
N THR A 619 27.96 -25.69 13.74
CA THR A 619 26.49 -25.66 13.85
C THR A 619 26.00 -25.23 15.24
N GLU A 620 26.65 -25.69 16.31
CA GLU A 620 26.30 -25.34 17.69
C GLU A 620 26.49 -23.83 17.96
N LEU A 621 27.60 -23.26 17.51
CA LEU A 621 27.89 -21.84 17.65
C LEU A 621 26.98 -20.99 16.76
N LYS A 622 26.72 -21.41 15.51
CA LYS A 622 25.74 -20.75 14.62
C LYS A 622 24.35 -20.73 15.26
N THR A 623 23.92 -21.87 15.83
CA THR A 623 22.63 -21.99 16.52
C THR A 623 22.56 -21.02 17.70
N THR A 624 23.57 -21.03 18.57
CA THR A 624 23.63 -20.14 19.76
C THR A 624 23.55 -18.66 19.35
N ASN A 625 24.30 -18.26 18.32
CA ASN A 625 24.31 -16.88 17.85
C ASN A 625 22.98 -16.46 17.20
N ILE A 626 22.33 -17.36 16.45
CA ILE A 626 21.01 -17.11 15.86
C ILE A 626 19.91 -17.08 16.93
N GLN A 627 20.01 -17.90 17.97
CA GLN A 627 19.13 -17.81 19.15
C GLN A 627 19.28 -16.47 19.86
N ALA A 628 20.52 -15.97 20.03
CA ALA A 628 20.76 -14.66 20.63
C ALA A 628 20.16 -13.52 19.77
N ILE A 629 20.30 -13.59 18.44
CA ILE A 629 19.63 -12.65 17.53
C ILE A 629 18.11 -12.74 17.66
N THR A 630 17.56 -13.95 17.69
CA THR A 630 16.13 -14.21 17.87
C THR A 630 15.63 -13.58 19.16
N SER A 631 16.31 -13.80 20.29
CA SER A 631 15.97 -13.17 21.57
C SER A 631 16.00 -11.64 21.49
N ASN A 632 17.01 -11.05 20.86
CA ASN A 632 17.11 -9.60 20.70
C ASN A 632 15.96 -9.02 19.86
N VAL A 633 15.48 -9.74 18.84
CA VAL A 633 14.29 -9.36 18.06
C VAL A 633 13.05 -9.39 18.95
N LEU A 634 12.90 -10.45 19.75
CA LEU A 634 11.75 -10.64 20.64
C LEU A 634 11.72 -9.63 21.81
N ASP A 635 12.87 -9.23 22.33
CA ASP A 635 13.04 -8.16 23.33
C ASP A 635 12.94 -6.75 22.73
N GLY A 636 12.97 -6.63 21.40
CA GLY A 636 12.91 -5.36 20.68
C GLY A 636 11.60 -4.60 20.92
N PRO A 637 11.58 -3.28 20.69
CA PRO A 637 10.39 -2.43 20.91
C PRO A 637 9.30 -2.60 19.84
N ALA A 638 9.57 -3.35 18.77
CA ALA A 638 8.64 -3.54 17.65
C ALA A 638 7.37 -4.30 18.05
N THR A 639 6.31 -4.16 17.25
CA THR A 639 5.06 -4.91 17.45
C THR A 639 5.26 -6.40 17.17
N ALA A 640 4.30 -7.23 17.59
CA ALA A 640 4.39 -8.68 17.38
C ALA A 640 4.39 -9.05 15.89
N GLU A 641 3.69 -8.29 15.05
CA GLU A 641 3.65 -8.48 13.59
C GLU A 641 5.03 -8.25 12.98
N VAL A 642 5.68 -7.12 13.28
CA VAL A 642 7.03 -6.80 12.78
C VAL A 642 8.06 -7.81 13.29
N LYS A 643 7.95 -8.23 14.56
CA LYS A 643 8.77 -9.32 15.10
C LYS A 643 8.57 -10.61 14.32
N GLY A 644 7.32 -10.96 13.99
CA GLY A 644 6.98 -12.11 13.17
C GLY A 644 7.60 -12.04 11.78
N GLU A 645 7.53 -10.90 11.10
CA GLU A 645 8.14 -10.68 9.78
C GLU A 645 9.66 -10.83 9.80
N ILE A 646 10.34 -10.31 10.84
CA ILE A 646 11.80 -10.48 10.99
C ILE A 646 12.14 -11.95 11.20
N ILE A 647 11.38 -12.67 12.04
CA ILE A 647 11.59 -14.10 12.31
C ILE A 647 11.29 -14.98 11.10
N GLN A 648 10.26 -14.65 10.30
CA GLN A 648 9.99 -15.28 9.02
C GLN A 648 11.19 -15.16 8.08
N GLU A 649 11.80 -13.98 8.01
CA GLU A 649 12.97 -13.75 7.16
C GLU A 649 14.22 -14.47 7.69
N ILE A 650 14.42 -14.54 9.01
CA ILE A 650 15.50 -15.32 9.63
C ILE A 650 15.38 -16.80 9.24
N THR A 651 14.20 -17.38 9.41
CA THR A 651 13.96 -18.80 9.08
C THR A 651 14.08 -19.09 7.60
N ASN A 652 13.59 -18.19 6.72
CA ASN A 652 13.78 -18.28 5.27
C ASN A 652 15.28 -18.20 4.89
N THR A 653 16.03 -17.27 5.49
CA THR A 653 17.48 -17.11 5.25
C THR A 653 18.26 -18.36 5.68
N VAL A 654 17.94 -18.94 6.85
CA VAL A 654 18.55 -20.20 7.31
C VAL A 654 18.22 -21.34 6.36
N ALA A 655 16.96 -21.43 5.92
CA ALA A 655 16.51 -22.46 4.98
C ALA A 655 17.26 -22.38 3.63
N GLY A 656 17.37 -21.17 3.07
CA GLY A 656 18.07 -20.90 1.81
C GLY A 656 19.60 -20.94 1.89
N SER A 657 20.18 -21.18 3.06
CA SER A 657 21.64 -21.27 3.23
C SER A 657 22.24 -22.53 2.57
N SER A 658 23.56 -22.53 2.40
CA SER A 658 24.31 -23.69 1.87
C SER A 658 24.64 -24.76 2.90
N LEU A 659 24.12 -24.66 4.13
CA LEU A 659 24.33 -25.64 5.19
C LEU A 659 23.67 -27.00 4.85
N GLU A 660 24.13 -28.07 5.48
CA GLU A 660 23.48 -29.37 5.37
C GLU A 660 22.08 -29.33 6.01
N ALA A 661 21.14 -30.14 5.51
CA ALA A 661 19.75 -30.14 5.97
C ALA A 661 19.61 -30.34 7.49
N GLN A 662 20.47 -31.18 8.09
CA GLN A 662 20.50 -31.42 9.54
C GLN A 662 20.94 -30.19 10.33
N ASP A 663 21.92 -29.44 9.82
CA ASP A 663 22.41 -28.21 10.46
C ASP A 663 21.35 -27.11 10.40
N LYS A 664 20.69 -26.96 9.24
CA LYS A 664 19.54 -26.05 9.09
C LYS A 664 18.44 -26.38 10.11
N ALA A 665 18.07 -27.65 10.22
CA ALA A 665 17.04 -28.09 11.16
C ALA A 665 17.43 -27.86 12.63
N ALA A 666 18.70 -28.05 12.99
CA ALA A 666 19.20 -27.76 14.35
C ALA A 666 19.14 -26.26 14.68
N ILE A 667 19.49 -25.38 13.74
CA ILE A 667 19.37 -23.93 13.92
C ILE A 667 17.90 -23.51 14.09
N ILE A 668 17.01 -24.01 13.21
CA ILE A 668 15.57 -23.74 13.27
C ILE A 668 14.94 -24.26 14.57
N LYS A 669 15.38 -25.42 15.05
CA LYS A 669 14.99 -25.94 16.36
C LYS A 669 15.33 -24.95 17.48
N GLY A 670 16.54 -24.39 17.46
CA GLY A 670 16.96 -23.36 18.42
C GLY A 670 16.10 -22.10 18.36
N VAL A 671 15.68 -21.66 17.16
CA VAL A 671 14.73 -20.54 16.99
C VAL A 671 13.38 -20.87 17.64
N GLY A 672 12.82 -22.06 17.37
CA GLY A 672 11.56 -22.51 17.97
C GLY A 672 11.60 -22.57 19.50
N GLU A 673 12.68 -23.12 20.06
CA GLU A 673 12.91 -23.15 21.51
C GLU A 673 12.98 -21.74 22.10
N THR A 674 13.65 -20.80 21.44
CA THR A 674 13.82 -19.43 21.91
C THR A 674 12.48 -18.68 21.98
N ILE A 675 11.62 -18.84 20.97
CA ILE A 675 10.29 -18.22 20.94
C ILE A 675 9.38 -18.85 22.03
N ALA A 676 9.42 -20.18 22.19
CA ALA A 676 8.62 -20.89 23.18
C ALA A 676 8.99 -20.49 24.63
N THR A 677 10.29 -20.44 24.93
CA THR A 677 10.83 -20.14 26.27
C THR A 677 10.90 -18.66 26.62
N HIS A 678 10.70 -17.75 25.65
CA HIS A 678 10.75 -16.31 25.90
C HIS A 678 9.80 -15.90 27.04
N SER A 679 10.12 -14.86 27.82
CA SER A 679 9.25 -14.48 28.93
C SER A 679 7.83 -14.11 28.48
N ASP A 680 6.81 -14.70 29.12
CA ASP A 680 5.40 -14.33 28.92
C ASP A 680 5.10 -12.89 29.36
N THR A 681 5.98 -12.29 30.18
CA THR A 681 5.85 -10.89 30.63
C THR A 681 6.19 -9.89 29.53
N SER A 682 7.04 -10.26 28.57
CA SER A 682 7.41 -9.40 27.45
C SER A 682 6.64 -9.76 26.18
N LEU A 683 6.24 -11.01 26.01
CA LEU A 683 5.51 -11.49 24.85
C LEU A 683 4.40 -12.44 25.26
N SER A 684 3.14 -11.99 25.12
CA SER A 684 1.98 -12.79 25.46
C SER A 684 1.91 -14.08 24.64
N LEU A 685 1.22 -15.10 25.18
CA LEU A 685 1.06 -16.39 24.50
C LEU A 685 0.46 -16.28 23.07
N PRO A 686 -0.56 -15.42 22.81
CA PRO A 686 -1.04 -15.16 21.45
C PRO A 686 0.03 -14.55 20.52
N ASN A 687 0.88 -13.66 21.04
CA ASN A 687 1.93 -13.03 20.23
C ASN A 687 3.07 -14.03 19.93
N LYS A 688 3.40 -14.93 20.86
CA LYS A 688 4.31 -16.06 20.61
C LYS A 688 3.76 -16.97 19.52
N ALA A 689 2.48 -17.31 19.59
CA ALA A 689 1.79 -18.12 18.58
C ALA A 689 1.84 -17.45 17.19
N LEU A 690 1.57 -16.15 17.10
CA LEU A 690 1.69 -15.37 15.86
C LEU A 690 3.11 -15.45 15.28
N ILE A 691 4.13 -15.18 16.10
CA ILE A 691 5.53 -15.17 15.65
C ILE A 691 5.98 -16.58 15.24
N MET A 692 5.49 -17.63 15.93
CA MET A 692 5.77 -19.02 15.57
C MET A 692 5.17 -19.39 14.21
N ALA A 693 3.95 -18.92 13.92
CA ALA A 693 3.33 -19.11 12.60
C ALA A 693 4.12 -18.40 11.49
N SER A 694 4.68 -17.21 11.76
CA SER A 694 5.58 -16.52 10.84
C SER A 694 6.90 -17.27 10.63
N ALA A 695 7.48 -17.85 11.68
CA ALA A 695 8.67 -18.71 11.58
C ALA A 695 8.41 -19.93 10.68
N GLU A 696 7.26 -20.58 10.85
CA GLU A 696 6.86 -21.70 10.00
C GLU A 696 6.64 -21.27 8.55
N LYS A 697 5.96 -20.13 8.33
CA LYS A 697 5.75 -19.57 6.99
C LYS A 697 7.08 -19.33 6.26
N GLY A 698 8.11 -18.86 6.97
CA GLY A 698 9.45 -18.62 6.41
C GLY A 698 10.13 -19.90 5.93
N ILE A 699 9.93 -21.02 6.63
CA ILE A 699 10.40 -22.35 6.19
C ILE A 699 9.61 -22.81 4.96
N ALA A 700 8.27 -22.71 5.03
CA ALA A 700 7.37 -23.17 3.98
C ALA A 700 7.64 -22.47 2.64
N GLU A 701 7.79 -21.15 2.65
CA GLU A 701 8.03 -20.30 1.47
C GLU A 701 9.50 -20.23 1.03
N SER A 702 10.42 -20.90 1.74
CA SER A 702 11.83 -20.92 1.35
C SER A 702 12.02 -21.65 0.01
N GLN A 703 13.01 -21.21 -0.79
CA GLN A 703 13.35 -21.81 -2.08
C GLN A 703 14.14 -23.14 -1.95
N THR A 704 14.11 -23.76 -0.76
CA THR A 704 14.82 -25.02 -0.49
C THR A 704 14.00 -26.22 -0.97
N ASN A 705 14.66 -27.35 -1.23
CA ASN A 705 13.95 -28.58 -1.59
C ASN A 705 12.92 -28.99 -0.50
N LEU A 706 11.90 -29.77 -0.88
CA LEU A 706 10.84 -30.17 0.04
C LEU A 706 11.34 -31.04 1.23
N PRO A 707 12.25 -32.02 1.06
CA PRO A 707 12.76 -32.82 2.18
C PRO A 707 13.49 -32.01 3.26
N ASP A 708 14.28 -31.00 2.87
CA ASP A 708 14.95 -30.11 3.82
C ASP A 708 13.90 -29.28 4.57
N ARG A 709 12.86 -28.79 3.87
CA ARG A 709 11.73 -28.06 4.49
C ARG A 709 10.98 -28.95 5.49
N GLU A 710 10.68 -30.20 5.17
CA GLU A 710 10.06 -31.17 6.10
C GLU A 710 10.93 -31.38 7.35
N LEU A 711 12.25 -31.50 7.18
CA LEU A 711 13.20 -31.67 8.29
C LEU A 711 13.29 -30.40 9.17
N MET A 712 13.27 -29.21 8.57
CA MET A 712 13.24 -27.94 9.29
C MET A 712 11.90 -27.73 10.02
N THR A 713 10.77 -28.08 9.40
CA THR A 713 9.45 -28.07 10.06
C THR A 713 9.45 -29.00 11.28
N LYS A 714 10.04 -30.19 11.16
CA LYS A 714 10.24 -31.08 12.31
C LYS A 714 11.14 -30.44 13.37
N GLY A 715 12.25 -29.82 12.97
CA GLY A 715 13.14 -29.08 13.87
C GLY A 715 12.40 -27.98 14.65
N LEU A 716 11.57 -27.19 13.97
CA LEU A 716 10.76 -26.14 14.61
C LEU A 716 9.81 -26.73 15.66
N VAL A 717 9.11 -27.82 15.33
CA VAL A 717 8.21 -28.54 16.26
C VAL A 717 8.98 -29.09 17.46
N ASP A 718 10.10 -29.78 17.24
CA ASP A 718 10.95 -30.30 18.32
C ASP A 718 11.43 -29.16 19.25
N GLY A 719 11.77 -28.00 18.70
CA GLY A 719 12.17 -26.81 19.47
C GLY A 719 11.05 -26.28 20.37
N ILE A 720 9.80 -26.29 19.90
CA ILE A 720 8.63 -25.89 20.70
C ILE A 720 8.46 -26.82 21.90
N TYR A 721 8.55 -28.13 21.69
CA TYR A 721 8.39 -29.12 22.76
C TYR A 721 9.55 -29.06 23.77
N GLU A 722 10.80 -28.90 23.32
CA GLU A 722 11.94 -28.71 24.22
C GLU A 722 11.85 -27.41 25.02
N GLY A 723 11.35 -26.34 24.39
CA GLY A 723 11.03 -25.09 25.05
C GLY A 723 9.78 -25.15 25.96
N LYS A 724 9.14 -26.32 26.09
CA LYS A 724 7.91 -26.57 26.84
C LYS A 724 6.78 -25.62 26.45
N GLY A 725 6.69 -25.31 25.15
CA GLY A 725 5.63 -24.50 24.58
C GLY A 725 4.26 -25.11 24.86
N GLY A 726 3.31 -24.26 25.26
CA GLY A 726 1.94 -24.72 25.51
C GLY A 726 1.26 -25.21 24.22
N PRO A 727 0.16 -25.98 24.33
CA PRO A 727 -0.56 -26.51 23.17
C PRO A 727 -1.08 -25.43 22.22
N GLU A 728 -1.24 -24.19 22.70
CA GLU A 728 -1.59 -23.03 21.86
C GLU A 728 -0.48 -22.68 20.86
N ILE A 729 0.80 -22.76 21.27
CA ILE A 729 1.94 -22.52 20.39
C ILE A 729 2.05 -23.63 19.35
N THR A 730 1.89 -24.89 19.77
CA THR A 730 1.92 -26.05 18.84
C THR A 730 0.80 -25.99 17.80
N LYS A 731 -0.40 -25.52 18.18
CA LYS A 731 -1.52 -25.32 17.25
C LYS A 731 -1.28 -24.17 16.27
N ALA A 732 -0.60 -23.09 16.71
CA ALA A 732 -0.32 -21.94 15.86
C ALA A 732 0.54 -22.28 14.64
N VAL A 733 1.43 -23.26 14.78
CA VAL A 733 2.24 -23.87 13.70
C VAL A 733 1.37 -24.61 12.66
N SER A 734 0.03 -24.54 12.66
CA SER A 734 -0.72 -25.00 11.47
C SER A 734 -1.00 -23.82 10.54
N SER A 735 -1.14 -22.64 11.12
CA SER A 735 -1.51 -21.44 10.38
C SER A 735 -0.38 -20.90 9.50
N GLY A 736 0.89 -21.19 9.80
CA GLY A 736 2.02 -20.75 8.99
C GLY A 736 2.04 -21.42 7.62
N ILE A 737 1.90 -22.75 7.58
CA ILE A 737 1.76 -23.51 6.33
C ILE A 737 0.46 -23.11 5.60
N ASP A 738 -0.67 -22.99 6.31
CA ASP A 738 -1.94 -22.64 5.67
C ASP A 738 -1.88 -21.26 4.98
N ASN A 739 -1.25 -20.28 5.63
CA ASN A 739 -1.09 -18.90 5.14
C ASN A 739 0.13 -18.68 4.23
N SER A 740 0.81 -19.76 3.82
CA SER A 740 1.91 -19.70 2.86
C SER A 740 1.40 -19.69 1.41
N ASN A 741 2.20 -19.12 0.51
CA ASN A 741 1.90 -19.04 -0.93
C ASN A 741 2.32 -20.28 -1.75
N ILE A 742 2.67 -21.40 -1.09
CA ILE A 742 3.07 -22.65 -1.77
C ILE A 742 1.87 -23.45 -2.27
N ASN A 743 2.10 -24.42 -3.15
CA ASN A 743 1.03 -25.25 -3.70
C ASN A 743 0.47 -26.26 -2.68
N ASP A 744 -0.76 -26.73 -2.91
CA ASP A 744 -1.47 -27.60 -1.97
C ASP A 744 -0.74 -28.94 -1.70
N SER A 745 -0.05 -29.50 -2.70
CA SER A 745 0.69 -30.75 -2.52
C SER A 745 1.85 -30.59 -1.54
N GLU A 746 2.56 -29.47 -1.60
CA GLU A 746 3.63 -29.14 -0.66
C GLU A 746 3.07 -28.81 0.73
N LYS A 747 1.93 -28.10 0.81
CA LYS A 747 1.24 -27.85 2.09
C LYS A 747 0.90 -29.14 2.80
N GLU A 748 0.32 -30.11 2.10
CA GLU A 748 -0.04 -31.41 2.68
C GLU A 748 1.18 -32.22 3.14
N ALA A 749 2.29 -32.19 2.39
CA ALA A 749 3.52 -32.85 2.79
C ALA A 749 4.11 -32.25 4.09
N LEU A 750 4.20 -30.91 4.16
CA LEU A 750 4.70 -30.21 5.35
C LEU A 750 3.79 -30.41 6.57
N LYS A 751 2.45 -30.40 6.39
CA LYS A 751 1.49 -30.74 7.45
C LYS A 751 1.71 -32.16 7.99
N LYS A 752 1.91 -33.13 7.10
CA LYS A 752 2.18 -34.52 7.51
C LYS A 752 3.49 -34.65 8.27
N ALA A 753 4.55 -33.96 7.83
CA ALA A 753 5.83 -33.94 8.55
C ALA A 753 5.69 -33.33 9.94
N LYS A 754 4.91 -32.25 10.06
CA LYS A 754 4.58 -31.58 11.32
C LYS A 754 3.77 -32.47 12.27
N ASP A 755 2.73 -33.13 11.76
CA ASP A 755 1.88 -34.02 12.55
C ASP A 755 2.69 -35.20 13.09
N ALA A 756 3.51 -35.82 12.24
CA ALA A 756 4.43 -36.88 12.65
C ALA A 756 5.46 -36.41 13.70
N ALA A 757 5.98 -35.19 13.58
CA ALA A 757 6.88 -34.60 14.58
C ALA A 757 6.15 -34.35 15.92
N SER A 758 4.91 -33.87 15.86
CA SER A 758 4.08 -33.61 17.03
C SER A 758 3.71 -34.91 17.77
N GLU A 759 3.34 -35.96 17.03
CA GLU A 759 3.11 -37.29 17.59
C GLU A 759 4.37 -37.87 18.24
N ALA A 760 5.52 -37.80 17.56
CA ALA A 760 6.79 -38.29 18.11
C ALA A 760 7.20 -37.56 19.39
N ALA A 761 6.95 -36.25 19.48
CA ALA A 761 7.21 -35.47 20.69
C ALA A 761 6.27 -35.86 21.84
N LEU A 762 4.98 -36.06 21.56
CA LEU A 762 4.00 -36.55 22.55
C LEU A 762 4.35 -37.96 23.05
N ASP A 763 4.82 -38.84 22.18
CA ASP A 763 5.30 -40.17 22.55
C ASP A 763 6.52 -40.09 23.46
N ARG A 764 7.47 -39.20 23.16
CA ARG A 764 8.67 -38.95 23.99
C ARG A 764 8.29 -38.43 25.38
N ASP A 765 7.37 -37.48 25.45
CA ASP A 765 6.86 -36.97 26.73
C ASP A 765 6.15 -38.08 27.52
N THR A 766 5.36 -38.92 26.85
CA THR A 766 4.69 -40.09 27.46
C THR A 766 5.71 -41.12 27.97
N GLN A 767 6.81 -41.34 27.25
CA GLN A 767 7.91 -42.20 27.69
C GLN A 767 8.66 -41.61 28.89
N ASN A 768 8.96 -40.32 28.87
CA ASN A 768 9.61 -39.61 29.99
C ASN A 768 8.75 -39.64 31.26
N LEU A 769 7.43 -39.44 31.13
CA LEU A 769 6.45 -39.67 32.19
C LEU A 769 6.57 -41.10 32.74
N THR A 770 6.60 -42.10 31.83
CA THR A 770 6.71 -43.52 32.21
C THR A 770 8.03 -43.84 32.93
N GLU A 771 9.15 -43.25 32.52
CA GLU A 771 10.45 -43.40 33.20
C GLU A 771 10.50 -42.67 34.55
N GLY A 772 9.91 -41.47 34.64
CA GLY A 772 9.74 -40.73 35.90
C GLY A 772 8.99 -41.54 36.95
N PHE A 773 7.93 -42.25 36.53
CA PHE A 773 7.20 -43.16 37.42
C PHE A 773 7.97 -44.41 37.82
N LYS A 774 8.93 -44.90 37.01
CA LYS A 774 9.81 -46.03 37.40
C LYS A 774 10.85 -45.65 38.46
N GLY A 775 11.20 -44.36 38.57
CA GLY A 775 12.12 -43.85 39.59
C GLY A 775 11.48 -43.67 40.98
N GLN A 776 10.15 -43.65 41.05
CA GLN A 776 9.41 -43.62 42.31
C GLN A 776 9.05 -45.05 42.69
N ASN A 777 9.54 -45.55 43.84
CA ASN A 777 9.23 -46.86 44.42
C ASN A 777 7.72 -47.01 44.71
N ILE A 778 6.90 -47.15 43.68
CA ILE A 778 5.49 -47.52 43.77
C ILE A 778 5.46 -49.00 43.43
N GLU A 779 5.38 -49.82 44.48
CA GLU A 779 5.25 -51.27 44.41
C GLU A 779 4.15 -51.71 43.42
N GLU A 780 4.57 -52.59 42.51
CA GLU A 780 3.85 -53.73 41.94
C GLU A 780 2.37 -53.55 41.52
N HIS A 781 2.24 -53.32 40.21
CA HIS A 781 1.51 -54.21 39.28
C HIS A 781 0.00 -54.36 39.46
N LYS A 782 -0.75 -53.36 38.97
CA LYS A 782 -2.07 -53.50 38.31
C LYS A 782 -2.66 -52.20 37.72
N PRO A 783 -2.49 -51.02 38.34
CA PRO A 783 -3.18 -49.82 37.87
C PRO A 783 -2.70 -49.34 36.49
N HIS A 784 -1.41 -49.47 36.20
CA HIS A 784 -0.79 -48.83 35.03
C HIS A 784 -1.23 -49.45 33.70
N ASP A 785 -1.21 -50.78 33.59
CA ASP A 785 -1.69 -51.48 32.39
C ASP A 785 -3.20 -51.29 32.21
N ASP A 786 -3.98 -51.25 33.30
CA ASP A 786 -5.40 -50.97 33.23
C ASP A 786 -5.68 -49.54 32.72
N ILE A 787 -4.89 -48.55 33.14
CA ILE A 787 -5.01 -47.14 32.70
C ILE A 787 -4.69 -47.00 31.21
N TYR A 788 -3.56 -47.55 30.77
CA TYR A 788 -3.15 -47.50 29.37
C TYR A 788 -4.14 -48.26 28.47
N ASN A 789 -4.55 -49.47 28.88
CA ASN A 789 -5.55 -50.25 28.14
C ASN A 789 -6.92 -49.56 28.13
N LYS A 790 -7.35 -48.90 29.22
CA LYS A 790 -8.60 -48.11 29.21
C LYS A 790 -8.51 -46.88 28.31
N ALA A 791 -7.39 -46.16 28.30
CA ALA A 791 -7.20 -45.03 27.40
C ALA A 791 -7.27 -45.50 25.94
N ARG A 792 -6.65 -46.64 25.63
CA ARG A 792 -6.73 -47.28 24.32
C ARG A 792 -8.13 -47.78 23.97
N GLU A 793 -8.89 -48.32 24.93
CA GLU A 793 -10.31 -48.65 24.76
C GLU A 793 -11.14 -47.39 24.43
N VAL A 794 -10.86 -46.25 25.06
CA VAL A 794 -11.55 -44.99 24.77
C VAL A 794 -11.22 -44.49 23.36
N ILE A 795 -9.94 -44.50 22.97
CA ILE A 795 -9.51 -44.11 21.61
C ILE A 795 -10.17 -45.02 20.56
N ASN A 796 -10.13 -46.34 20.77
CA ASN A 796 -10.74 -47.32 19.87
C ASN A 796 -12.27 -47.19 19.79
N ALA A 797 -12.93 -46.71 20.85
CA ALA A 797 -14.37 -46.44 20.83
C ALA A 797 -14.73 -45.14 20.10
N VAL A 798 -13.81 -44.17 20.03
CA VAL A 798 -14.02 -42.88 19.38
C VAL A 798 -13.72 -42.94 17.88
N ASN A 799 -12.71 -43.70 17.45
CA ASN A 799 -12.30 -43.78 16.04
C ASN A 799 -13.43 -44.10 15.04
N PRO A 800 -14.32 -45.08 15.27
CA PRO A 800 -15.43 -45.36 14.34
C PRO A 800 -16.41 -44.19 14.19
N VAL A 801 -16.54 -43.34 15.22
CA VAL A 801 -17.40 -42.15 15.21
C VAL A 801 -16.75 -41.05 14.35
N ILE A 802 -15.43 -40.90 14.43
CA ILE A 802 -14.67 -39.97 13.57
C ILE A 802 -14.77 -40.42 12.10
N GLU A 803 -14.58 -41.71 11.80
CA GLU A 803 -14.75 -42.24 10.44
C GLU A 803 -16.17 -42.05 9.88
N ALA A 804 -17.20 -42.15 10.73
CA ALA A 804 -18.59 -41.93 10.32
C ALA A 804 -18.85 -40.46 9.95
N LEU A 805 -18.22 -39.51 10.66
CA LEU A 805 -18.28 -38.08 10.34
C LEU A 805 -17.60 -37.78 9.00
N GLU A 806 -16.44 -38.37 8.73
CA GLU A 806 -15.70 -38.17 7.47
C GLU A 806 -16.41 -38.72 6.23
N LYS A 807 -17.18 -39.81 6.38
CA LYS A 807 -17.93 -40.44 5.27
C LYS A 807 -19.21 -39.70 4.89
N SER A 808 -19.71 -38.77 5.71
CA SER A 808 -20.92 -38.00 5.40
C SER A 808 -20.62 -36.87 4.38
N LYS A 809 -20.46 -37.23 3.10
CA LYS A 809 -20.12 -36.30 2.00
C LYS A 809 -21.23 -36.06 0.97
N GLU A 810 -22.50 -36.34 1.27
CA GLU A 810 -23.60 -36.01 0.34
C GLU A 810 -24.34 -34.72 0.73
N PRO A 811 -24.31 -33.67 -0.11
CA PRO A 811 -25.07 -32.45 0.10
C PRO A 811 -26.48 -32.63 -0.47
N VAL A 812 -27.47 -32.80 0.40
CA VAL A 812 -28.89 -32.58 0.07
C VAL A 812 -29.40 -31.56 1.07
N VAL A 813 -29.90 -30.43 0.56
CA VAL A 813 -30.22 -29.18 1.30
C VAL A 813 -31.25 -29.36 2.44
N SER A 814 -31.88 -30.53 2.60
CA SER A 814 -32.72 -30.88 3.76
C SER A 814 -31.96 -31.59 4.89
N ALA A 815 -30.66 -31.86 4.73
CA ALA A 815 -29.86 -32.62 5.66
C ALA A 815 -29.26 -31.75 6.78
N GLU A 816 -29.15 -30.43 6.63
CA GLU A 816 -28.44 -29.57 7.59
C GLU A 816 -29.06 -29.58 8.99
N GLU A 817 -30.39 -29.44 9.15
CA GLU A 817 -31.04 -29.56 10.48
C GLU A 817 -30.89 -30.96 11.07
N ARG A 818 -30.95 -31.99 10.23
CA ARG A 818 -30.81 -33.38 10.67
C ARG A 818 -29.38 -33.68 11.09
N ILE A 819 -28.38 -33.19 10.36
CA ILE A 819 -26.96 -33.27 10.69
C ILE A 819 -26.68 -32.49 11.97
N VAL A 820 -27.24 -31.28 12.17
CA VAL A 820 -27.05 -30.51 13.42
C VAL A 820 -27.66 -31.24 14.62
N HIS A 821 -28.85 -31.83 14.47
CA HIS A 821 -29.50 -32.57 15.55
C HIS A 821 -28.79 -33.90 15.85
N GLU A 822 -28.40 -34.66 14.82
CA GLU A 822 -27.62 -35.90 14.98
C GLU A 822 -26.24 -35.59 15.58
N THR A 823 -25.54 -34.54 15.12
CA THR A 823 -24.25 -34.09 15.67
C THR A 823 -24.39 -33.64 17.13
N SER A 824 -25.43 -32.89 17.47
CA SER A 824 -25.70 -32.50 18.87
C SER A 824 -25.99 -33.72 19.75
N SER A 825 -26.77 -34.69 19.27
CA SER A 825 -27.04 -35.92 20.01
C SER A 825 -25.76 -36.75 20.21
N ILE A 826 -24.91 -36.84 19.19
CA ILE A 826 -23.61 -37.54 19.25
C ILE A 826 -22.68 -36.85 20.25
N LEU A 827 -22.54 -35.52 20.18
CA LEU A 827 -21.74 -34.72 21.13
C LEU A 827 -22.22 -34.91 22.58
N ASN A 828 -23.53 -34.94 22.80
CA ASN A 828 -24.10 -35.14 24.13
C ASN A 828 -23.84 -36.56 24.67
N ASN A 829 -23.88 -37.58 23.79
CA ASN A 829 -23.51 -38.95 24.12
C ASN A 829 -22.01 -39.08 24.43
N ILE A 830 -21.13 -38.44 23.64
CA ILE A 830 -19.68 -38.38 23.89
C ILE A 830 -19.42 -37.69 25.24
N SER A 831 -20.09 -36.57 25.53
CA SER A 831 -19.95 -35.85 26.78
C SER A 831 -20.36 -36.72 27.98
N LYS A 832 -21.50 -37.41 27.91
CA LYS A 832 -21.93 -38.35 28.95
C LYS A 832 -20.94 -39.50 29.13
N LEU A 833 -20.49 -40.11 28.04
CA LEU A 833 -19.55 -41.23 28.09
C LEU A 833 -18.21 -40.78 28.70
N ALA A 834 -17.69 -39.62 28.29
CA ALA A 834 -16.46 -39.05 28.83
C ALA A 834 -16.61 -38.76 30.33
N VAL A 835 -17.71 -38.13 30.76
CA VAL A 835 -17.99 -37.87 32.19
C VAL A 835 -18.10 -39.16 32.99
N GLU A 836 -18.81 -40.16 32.47
CA GLU A 836 -18.95 -41.47 33.12
C GLU A 836 -17.61 -42.19 33.25
N LYS A 837 -16.80 -42.22 32.18
CA LYS A 837 -15.48 -42.85 32.19
C LYS A 837 -14.49 -42.09 33.09
N VAL A 838 -14.51 -40.76 33.12
CA VAL A 838 -13.71 -39.94 34.05
C VAL A 838 -14.14 -40.19 35.50
N ASN A 839 -15.44 -40.32 35.78
CA ASN A 839 -15.93 -40.65 37.11
C ASN A 839 -15.51 -42.07 37.54
N ASN A 840 -15.57 -43.05 36.63
CA ASN A 840 -15.07 -44.40 36.89
C ASN A 840 -13.55 -44.43 37.10
N PHE A 841 -12.78 -43.66 36.32
CA PHE A 841 -11.34 -43.49 36.51
C PHE A 841 -11.02 -42.89 37.88
N ARG A 842 -11.77 -41.86 38.27
CA ARG A 842 -11.63 -41.21 39.58
C ARG A 842 -11.99 -42.16 40.72
N ALA A 843 -12.96 -43.04 40.52
CA ALA A 843 -13.31 -44.09 41.48
C ALA A 843 -12.20 -45.15 41.60
N MET A 844 -11.54 -45.54 40.49
CA MET A 844 -10.42 -46.49 40.51
C MET A 844 -9.14 -45.92 41.16
N LEU A 845 -8.86 -44.64 40.98
CA LEU A 845 -7.63 -43.99 41.47
C LEU A 845 -7.62 -43.66 42.98
N SER A 846 -8.67 -44.01 43.74
CA SER A 846 -8.72 -43.73 45.17
C SER A 846 -8.80 -45.01 46.01
N PRO A 847 -7.69 -45.40 46.68
CA PRO A 847 -7.67 -46.52 47.63
C PRO A 847 -8.60 -46.33 48.85
N ASN A 848 -9.05 -45.10 49.10
CA ASN A 848 -9.97 -44.75 50.17
C ASN A 848 -11.30 -44.30 49.56
N GLY A 849 -12.29 -45.20 49.51
CA GLY A 849 -13.56 -45.07 48.80
C GLY A 849 -14.53 -43.97 49.31
N ASN A 850 -14.10 -42.71 49.31
CA ASN A 850 -14.91 -41.57 49.78
C ASN A 850 -14.75 -40.28 48.94
N LEU A 851 -14.27 -40.38 47.70
CA LEU A 851 -14.22 -39.23 46.79
C LEU A 851 -15.63 -38.86 46.33
N LYS A 852 -16.19 -37.83 46.95
CA LYS A 852 -17.41 -37.16 46.48
C LYS A 852 -17.30 -36.84 44.99
N THR A 853 -18.30 -37.24 44.22
CA THR A 853 -18.49 -36.89 42.81
C THR A 853 -18.43 -35.37 42.62
N LEU A 854 -18.14 -34.90 41.40
CA LEU A 854 -18.14 -33.46 41.12
C LEU A 854 -19.52 -32.84 41.45
N ALA A 855 -20.59 -33.60 41.23
CA ALA A 855 -21.95 -33.23 41.62
C ALA A 855 -22.08 -33.05 43.15
N GLU A 856 -21.60 -34.01 43.95
CA GLU A 856 -21.62 -33.91 45.42
C GLU A 856 -20.75 -32.75 45.94
N LYS A 857 -19.57 -32.50 45.35
CA LYS A 857 -18.75 -31.33 45.70
C LYS A 857 -19.44 -30.01 45.35
N LYS A 858 -20.17 -29.96 44.24
CA LYS A 858 -20.94 -28.79 43.82
C LYS A 858 -22.12 -28.56 44.75
N GLU A 859 -22.84 -29.61 45.14
CA GLU A 859 -23.96 -29.53 46.08
C GLU A 859 -23.50 -29.10 47.49
N GLU A 860 -22.38 -29.64 47.96
CA GLU A 860 -21.74 -29.23 49.22
C GLU A 860 -21.30 -27.77 49.18
N SER A 861 -20.72 -27.31 48.06
CA SER A 861 -20.34 -25.92 47.85
C SER A 861 -21.55 -24.98 47.86
N ILE A 862 -22.64 -25.33 47.16
CA ILE A 862 -23.90 -24.56 47.14
C ILE A 862 -24.48 -24.47 48.56
N LYS A 863 -24.53 -25.58 49.29
CA LYS A 863 -25.01 -25.61 50.67
C LYS A 863 -24.15 -24.71 51.57
N LYS A 864 -22.83 -24.71 51.38
CA LYS A 864 -21.91 -23.85 52.14
C LYS A 864 -22.08 -22.36 51.83
N VAL A 865 -22.29 -22.01 50.56
CA VAL A 865 -22.62 -20.63 50.15
C VAL A 865 -23.91 -20.16 50.83
N ASP A 866 -24.96 -20.98 50.84
CA ASP A 866 -26.23 -20.64 51.49
C ASP A 866 -26.10 -20.48 53.02
N GLU A 867 -25.30 -21.32 53.67
CA GLU A 867 -24.97 -21.18 55.10
C GLU A 867 -24.28 -19.85 55.40
N LEU A 868 -23.28 -19.47 54.59
CA LEU A 868 -22.53 -18.22 54.77
C LEU A 868 -23.39 -16.98 54.51
N VAL A 869 -24.22 -16.99 53.46
CA VAL A 869 -25.14 -15.87 53.16
C VAL A 869 -26.16 -15.69 54.28
N LYS A 870 -26.74 -16.78 54.80
CA LYS A 870 -27.62 -16.71 55.98
C LYS A 870 -26.89 -16.18 57.21
N ALA A 871 -25.67 -16.65 57.47
CA ALA A 871 -24.87 -16.18 58.60
C ALA A 871 -24.51 -14.69 58.49
N PHE A 872 -24.24 -14.18 57.29
CA PHE A 872 -24.06 -12.75 57.04
C PHE A 872 -25.33 -11.95 57.34
N GLY A 873 -26.50 -12.45 56.92
CA GLY A 873 -27.80 -11.83 57.19
C GLY A 873 -28.22 -11.77 58.67
N THR A 874 -27.52 -12.49 59.56
CA THR A 874 -27.73 -12.39 61.02
C THR A 874 -26.95 -11.26 61.69
N LYS A 875 -26.01 -10.63 60.97
CA LYS A 875 -25.20 -9.53 61.52
C LYS A 875 -26.01 -8.24 61.57
N SER A 876 -26.00 -7.60 62.73
CA SER A 876 -26.93 -6.51 63.08
C SER A 876 -26.37 -5.12 62.75
N SER A 877 -25.05 -4.98 62.66
CA SER A 877 -24.36 -3.72 62.37
C SER A 877 -23.44 -3.82 61.15
N THR A 878 -23.14 -2.66 60.55
CA THR A 878 -22.17 -2.56 59.45
C THR A 878 -20.79 -3.07 59.86
N GLU A 879 -20.37 -2.81 61.11
CA GLU A 879 -19.11 -3.27 61.68
C GLU A 879 -19.06 -4.80 61.82
N GLU A 880 -20.15 -5.42 62.29
CA GLU A 880 -20.26 -6.89 62.36
C GLU A 880 -20.23 -7.53 60.96
N GLN A 881 -20.87 -6.89 59.98
CA GLN A 881 -20.86 -7.35 58.58
C GLN A 881 -19.47 -7.25 57.96
N GLN A 882 -18.74 -6.15 58.17
CA GLN A 882 -17.35 -6.00 57.71
C GLN A 882 -16.42 -7.01 58.40
N SER A 883 -16.59 -7.24 59.70
CA SER A 883 -15.83 -8.27 60.42
C SER A 883 -16.14 -9.67 59.89
N PHE A 884 -17.40 -9.96 59.55
CA PHE A 884 -17.76 -11.25 58.94
C PHE A 884 -17.07 -11.45 57.60
N ILE A 885 -17.08 -10.44 56.71
CA ILE A 885 -16.41 -10.48 55.40
C ILE A 885 -14.92 -10.78 55.59
N LYS A 886 -14.27 -10.07 56.50
CA LYS A 886 -12.85 -10.28 56.78
C LYS A 886 -12.59 -11.69 57.29
N THR A 887 -13.28 -12.13 58.35
CA THR A 887 -12.99 -13.42 58.99
C THR A 887 -13.36 -14.62 58.13
N ASN A 888 -14.52 -14.60 57.44
CA ASN A 888 -15.08 -15.79 56.77
C ASN A 888 -14.83 -15.82 55.25
N LEU A 889 -14.53 -14.68 54.62
CA LEU A 889 -14.31 -14.62 53.17
C LEU A 889 -12.86 -14.29 52.83
N ILE A 890 -12.18 -13.44 53.61
CA ILE A 890 -10.77 -13.10 53.35
C ILE A 890 -9.83 -14.04 54.10
N ASP A 891 -9.96 -14.12 55.43
CA ASP A 891 -9.00 -14.79 56.31
C ASP A 891 -9.19 -16.31 56.35
N ASP A 892 -10.42 -16.80 56.18
CA ASP A 892 -10.72 -18.24 56.14
C ASP A 892 -10.26 -18.89 54.83
N LYS A 893 -9.00 -19.32 54.82
CA LYS A 893 -8.41 -20.10 53.71
C LYS A 893 -8.85 -21.56 53.69
N THR A 894 -9.65 -22.03 54.66
CA THR A 894 -10.17 -23.41 54.66
C THR A 894 -11.35 -23.56 53.70
N LEU A 895 -12.08 -22.47 53.43
CA LEU A 895 -13.10 -22.41 52.39
C LEU A 895 -12.45 -22.32 51.00
N SER A 896 -12.98 -23.10 50.05
CA SER A 896 -12.51 -23.04 48.67
C SER A 896 -12.71 -21.63 48.10
N LYS A 897 -11.77 -21.19 47.25
CA LYS A 897 -11.85 -19.90 46.54
C LYS A 897 -13.19 -19.73 45.83
N GLU A 898 -13.72 -20.81 45.25
CA GLU A 898 -15.02 -20.84 44.58
C GLU A 898 -16.18 -20.52 45.53
N VAL A 899 -16.25 -21.18 46.70
CA VAL A 899 -17.30 -20.92 47.70
C VAL A 899 -17.22 -19.48 48.21
N ARG A 900 -16.01 -18.95 48.41
CA ARG A 900 -15.81 -17.57 48.87
C ARG A 900 -16.28 -16.54 47.82
N LEU A 901 -15.94 -16.74 46.55
CA LEU A 901 -16.37 -15.86 45.45
C LEU A 901 -17.88 -15.94 45.18
N GLN A 902 -18.45 -17.14 45.14
CA GLN A 902 -19.91 -17.32 44.97
C GLN A 902 -20.70 -16.69 46.12
N THR A 903 -20.19 -16.76 47.35
CA THR A 903 -20.80 -16.08 48.52
C THR A 903 -20.78 -14.56 48.34
N ILE A 904 -19.65 -13.99 47.88
CA ILE A 904 -19.54 -12.54 47.62
C ILE A 904 -20.52 -12.11 46.53
N ASP A 905 -20.61 -12.84 45.42
CA ASP A 905 -21.50 -12.50 44.31
C ASP A 905 -22.97 -12.52 44.75
N LYS A 906 -23.36 -13.50 45.58
CA LYS A 906 -24.71 -13.60 46.13
C LYS A 906 -25.02 -12.46 47.11
N LEU A 907 -24.07 -12.10 47.98
CA LEU A 907 -24.21 -10.96 48.89
C LEU A 907 -24.30 -9.63 48.14
N LEU A 908 -23.48 -9.41 47.10
CA LEU A 908 -23.56 -8.21 46.25
C LEU A 908 -24.92 -8.11 45.55
N GLN A 909 -25.48 -9.24 45.10
CA GLN A 909 -26.82 -9.26 44.51
C GLN A 909 -27.92 -8.92 45.52
N GLU A 910 -27.82 -9.40 46.76
CA GLU A 910 -28.75 -9.05 47.85
C GLU A 910 -28.65 -7.57 48.25
N GLN A 911 -27.43 -7.01 48.30
CA GLN A 911 -27.23 -5.58 48.58
C GLN A 911 -27.79 -4.68 47.46
N LYS A 912 -27.60 -5.05 46.19
CA LYS A 912 -28.20 -4.33 45.04
C LYS A 912 -29.72 -4.37 45.04
N ARG A 913 -30.32 -5.51 45.44
CA ARG A 913 -31.78 -5.61 45.58
C ARG A 913 -32.31 -4.73 46.72
N ALA A 914 -31.56 -4.57 47.81
CA ALA A 914 -31.94 -3.65 48.88
C ALA A 914 -31.95 -2.18 48.42
N GLU A 915 -30.99 -1.75 47.59
CA GLU A 915 -30.99 -0.40 46.99
C GLU A 915 -32.13 -0.19 45.97
N ALA A 916 -32.46 -1.21 45.17
CA ALA A 916 -33.52 -1.10 44.16
C ALA A 916 -34.94 -1.02 44.75
N ILE A 917 -35.15 -1.49 45.98
CA ILE A 917 -36.45 -1.46 46.66
C ILE A 917 -36.76 -0.07 47.24
N GLU A 918 -35.74 0.78 47.47
CA GLU A 918 -35.92 2.11 48.08
C GLU A 918 -36.00 3.28 47.08
N ASN A 919 -35.84 3.04 45.77
CA ASN A 919 -35.86 4.09 44.76
C ASN A 919 -37.25 4.20 44.09
N PRO A 920 -38.13 5.18 44.43
CA PRO A 920 -39.52 5.22 43.97
C PRO A 920 -39.71 5.82 42.57
N SER A 921 -38.66 5.89 41.74
CA SER A 921 -38.64 6.74 40.54
C SER A 921 -38.49 6.02 39.19
N VAL A 922 -38.50 4.68 39.15
CA VAL A 922 -38.50 3.94 37.88
C VAL A 922 -39.91 3.50 37.53
N LYS A 923 -40.45 4.13 36.48
CA LYS A 923 -41.73 3.75 35.85
C LYS A 923 -41.73 2.25 35.54
N THR A 924 -42.71 1.57 36.11
CA THR A 924 -43.05 0.19 35.87
C THR A 924 -43.60 0.02 34.45
N GLU A 925 -42.77 -0.44 33.53
CA GLU A 925 -43.22 -1.13 32.31
C GLU A 925 -42.55 -2.51 32.31
N ASP A 926 -43.37 -3.55 32.42
CA ASP A 926 -43.15 -4.94 32.01
C ASP A 926 -41.88 -5.69 32.47
N VAL A 927 -41.94 -6.22 33.70
CA VAL A 927 -41.34 -7.53 34.02
C VAL A 927 -42.42 -8.46 34.56
N ARG A 928 -43.21 -9.04 33.65
CA ARG A 928 -43.91 -10.31 33.88
C ARG A 928 -43.04 -11.43 33.30
N VAL A 929 -43.21 -12.62 33.87
CA VAL A 929 -42.61 -13.93 33.54
C VAL A 929 -41.36 -14.21 34.40
N VAL A 930 -41.25 -15.25 35.23
CA VAL A 930 -42.12 -16.37 35.62
C VAL A 930 -41.57 -16.85 36.97
N SER A 931 -42.41 -16.90 38.00
CA SER A 931 -42.24 -17.81 39.14
C SER A 931 -43.64 -18.30 39.48
N GLY A 932 -43.97 -19.49 38.98
CA GLY A 932 -45.26 -20.13 39.18
C GLY A 932 -45.30 -20.88 40.51
N LYS A 933 -46.46 -20.82 41.17
CA LYS A 933 -46.91 -21.50 42.40
C LYS A 933 -46.55 -20.69 43.67
N SER A 934 -47.48 -20.09 44.43
CA SER A 934 -48.82 -20.52 44.85
C SER A 934 -49.63 -19.35 45.45
N LYS A 935 -50.96 -19.41 45.29
CA LYS A 935 -52.02 -18.47 45.72
C LYS A 935 -52.07 -18.18 47.23
N LEU A 936 -52.30 -16.91 47.65
CA LEU A 936 -53.09 -16.58 48.85
C LEU A 936 -53.89 -15.25 48.67
N LYS A 937 -54.96 -15.14 49.48
CA LYS A 937 -56.30 -14.52 49.28
C LYS A 937 -56.40 -12.98 49.13
N PRO A 938 -57.52 -12.45 48.57
CA PRO A 938 -57.76 -11.01 48.39
C PRO A 938 -58.14 -10.31 49.71
N ILE A 939 -57.53 -9.16 49.98
CA ILE A 939 -57.85 -8.28 51.13
C ILE A 939 -58.87 -7.22 50.68
N SER A 940 -59.81 -6.92 51.60
CA SER A 940 -61.05 -6.16 51.46
C SER A 940 -60.91 -4.73 50.91
N LYS A 941 -61.95 -4.25 50.20
CA LYS A 941 -62.03 -2.94 49.52
C LYS A 941 -62.21 -1.72 50.44
N ASP A 942 -62.48 -1.92 51.73
CA ASP A 942 -63.06 -0.85 52.55
C ASP A 942 -62.06 -0.04 53.41
N ASN A 943 -60.77 -0.37 53.43
CA ASN A 943 -59.76 0.50 54.06
C ASN A 943 -58.30 0.14 53.66
N PRO A 944 -57.87 0.40 52.41
CA PRO A 944 -56.61 -0.13 51.87
C PRO A 944 -55.33 0.47 52.51
N ASP A 945 -55.43 1.62 53.19
CA ASP A 945 -54.25 2.37 53.62
C ASP A 945 -53.81 2.10 55.07
N ILE A 946 -54.67 1.53 55.92
CA ILE A 946 -54.37 1.33 57.34
C ILE A 946 -53.76 -0.05 57.64
N GLU A 947 -54.07 -1.10 56.84
CA GLU A 947 -53.38 -2.39 56.97
C GLU A 947 -52.00 -2.42 56.31
N LYS A 948 -51.79 -1.66 55.22
CA LYS A 948 -50.44 -1.49 54.63
C LYS A 948 -49.45 -0.84 55.59
N ALA A 949 -49.92 0.06 56.47
CA ALA A 949 -49.07 0.73 57.46
C ALA A 949 -48.68 -0.16 58.66
N LYS A 950 -49.41 -1.26 58.94
CA LYS A 950 -49.12 -2.13 60.10
C LYS A 950 -48.19 -3.32 59.80
N MET A 951 -47.90 -3.60 58.53
CA MET A 951 -46.92 -4.64 58.15
C MET A 951 -45.47 -4.14 58.05
N VAL A 952 -45.21 -2.85 58.28
CA VAL A 952 -43.89 -2.21 58.04
C VAL A 952 -43.03 -2.07 59.31
N VAL A 953 -43.41 -2.68 60.43
CA VAL A 953 -42.63 -2.62 61.68
C VAL A 953 -41.96 -3.95 61.95
N GLY A 954 -40.78 -4.17 61.36
CA GLY A 954 -40.00 -5.38 61.61
C GLY A 954 -38.76 -5.63 60.74
N ARG A 955 -37.88 -4.63 60.54
CA ARG A 955 -36.40 -4.75 60.46
C ARG A 955 -35.81 -3.44 59.96
N ASP A 956 -35.15 -2.77 60.89
CA ASP A 956 -33.99 -1.89 60.77
C ASP A 956 -33.84 -1.01 59.52
N ARG A 957 -33.95 0.30 59.79
CA ARG A 957 -33.50 1.41 58.95
C ARG A 957 -32.17 1.06 58.27
N VAL A 958 -32.22 0.77 56.98
CA VAL A 958 -31.05 0.48 56.16
C VAL A 958 -30.23 1.77 56.05
N ASN A 959 -29.09 1.80 56.74
CA ASN A 959 -28.14 2.90 56.66
C ASN A 959 -27.46 2.84 55.29
N ILE A 960 -27.87 3.69 54.33
CA ILE A 960 -27.26 3.77 52.98
C ILE A 960 -25.73 3.86 53.07
N LYS A 961 -25.20 4.63 54.02
CA LYS A 961 -23.76 4.76 54.27
C LYS A 961 -23.13 3.43 54.73
N GLY A 962 -23.90 2.63 55.47
CA GLY A 962 -23.55 1.26 55.84
C GLY A 962 -23.51 0.32 54.63
N ASN A 963 -24.53 0.35 53.77
CA ASN A 963 -24.58 -0.48 52.56
C ASN A 963 -23.43 -0.18 51.59
N ILE A 964 -23.12 1.09 51.35
CA ILE A 964 -21.97 1.48 50.50
C ILE A 964 -20.65 0.94 51.09
N LYS A 965 -20.48 1.04 52.42
CA LYS A 965 -19.30 0.47 53.12
C LYS A 965 -19.22 -1.04 53.00
N ILE A 966 -20.36 -1.75 53.00
CA ILE A 966 -20.43 -3.21 52.85
C ILE A 966 -20.11 -3.61 51.41
N MET A 967 -20.71 -2.93 50.42
CA MET A 967 -20.41 -3.18 49.00
C MET A 967 -18.92 -2.95 48.70
N GLY A 968 -18.34 -1.86 49.21
CA GLY A 968 -16.90 -1.61 49.09
C GLY A 968 -16.05 -2.71 49.73
N ALA A 969 -16.45 -3.21 50.91
CA ALA A 969 -15.75 -4.31 51.58
C ALA A 969 -15.86 -5.64 50.82
N LEU A 970 -17.03 -5.95 50.23
CA LEU A 970 -17.24 -7.13 49.40
C LEU A 970 -16.43 -7.08 48.10
N MET A 971 -16.37 -5.92 47.44
CA MET A 971 -15.55 -5.72 46.24
C MET A 971 -14.06 -5.89 46.54
N ASN A 972 -13.57 -5.28 47.61
CA ASN A 972 -12.18 -5.45 48.04
C ASN A 972 -11.87 -6.92 48.41
N ALA A 973 -12.78 -7.60 49.10
CA ALA A 973 -12.63 -9.04 49.37
C ALA A 973 -12.54 -9.86 48.08
N ARG A 974 -13.36 -9.53 47.07
CA ARG A 974 -13.34 -10.17 45.75
C ARG A 974 -11.97 -10.02 45.09
N ASP A 975 -11.43 -8.80 45.06
CA ASP A 975 -10.13 -8.47 44.45
C ASP A 975 -8.98 -9.20 45.18
N ILE A 976 -9.01 -9.24 46.51
CA ILE A 976 -8.04 -10.00 47.32
C ILE A 976 -8.11 -11.49 46.99
N ILE A 977 -9.29 -12.09 46.96
CA ILE A 977 -9.45 -13.52 46.69
C ILE A 977 -9.06 -13.86 45.24
N GLN A 978 -9.38 -12.98 44.27
CA GLN A 978 -8.97 -13.15 42.89
C GLN A 978 -7.45 -13.12 42.74
N SER A 979 -6.77 -12.23 43.47
CA SER A 979 -5.31 -12.11 43.48
C SER A 979 -4.55 -13.18 44.28
N GLU A 980 -5.22 -14.00 45.10
CA GLU A 980 -4.58 -15.08 45.89
C GLU A 980 -3.73 -16.09 45.09
N ASN A 981 -3.87 -16.14 43.76
CA ASN A 981 -3.09 -17.02 42.88
C ASN A 981 -2.07 -16.30 41.98
N LEU A 982 -1.92 -14.97 42.07
CA LEU A 982 -1.00 -14.25 41.18
C LEU A 982 0.48 -14.29 41.60
N ASN A 983 0.82 -14.79 42.80
CA ASN A 983 2.21 -14.73 43.32
C ASN A 983 2.82 -16.06 43.81
N LYS A 984 2.21 -17.21 43.52
CA LYS A 984 2.80 -18.53 43.81
C LYS A 984 2.46 -19.57 42.73
N SER A 985 2.91 -19.34 41.50
CA SER A 985 3.17 -20.48 40.61
C SER A 985 4.55 -21.00 40.96
N THR A 986 4.64 -21.72 42.08
CA THR A 986 5.70 -22.73 42.20
C THR A 986 5.36 -23.76 41.14
N PRO A 987 6.26 -24.08 40.19
CA PRO A 987 5.97 -25.10 39.21
C PRO A 987 5.75 -26.40 39.99
N ILE A 988 4.50 -26.85 40.05
CA ILE A 988 4.25 -28.26 40.30
C ILE A 988 4.89 -28.94 39.09
N LYS A 989 6.08 -29.49 39.32
CA LYS A 989 6.62 -30.57 38.50
C LYS A 989 5.52 -31.62 38.42
N ARG A 990 4.75 -31.63 37.34
CA ARG A 990 4.23 -32.90 36.83
C ARG A 990 5.42 -33.53 36.13
N GLU A 991 6.11 -34.36 36.90
CA GLU A 991 6.69 -35.58 36.31
C GLU A 991 5.61 -36.37 35.60
#